data_AF-A0A6P3Y2S5-F1
#
_entry.id   AF-A0A6P3Y2S5-F1
#
_cell.length_a   1.000
_cell.length_b   1.000
_cell.length_c   1.000
_cell.angle_alpha   90.00
_cell.angle_beta   90.00
_cell.angle_gamma   90.00
#
_symmetry.space_group_name_H-M   'P 1'
#
loop_
_entity.id
_entity.type
_entity.pdbx_description
1 polymer ?
#
loop_
_entity_poly.entity_id
_entity_poly.type
_entity_poly.pdbx_seq_one_letter_code
_entity_poly.pdbx_strand_id
1 'polypeptide(L)'
;MAGRRSTLADSLPGTGGGGSGDPLRELFEACKTGDLAKVKALVTPKTVNARDTAGRKSTPLHFAAGYGRKEVVEFLLSAGASIQARDDGGLHPLHNACSFGHSDVVRLLLEAGANPNTRDNWNYTPLHEAAIKHGADVNIRNTEGKTALELADPATKPVLTGEYRKDELLEAARSGNEERLLQLLNPLNVNCHASDGRRSTPLHLAAGYNRSRVVQILLQNGADVHAKDKGGLVPLHNACSYGHFEVTEALLKHGAAVNASDLWTFTPLHEAASKSRAEVCSLLLSEGADPMQLNCHSKSAIDVAPTLELQERLAYEYKGHCLLDACRQADLTKLKKYLSQEVVNFKHPYTGDTPLHCAVASPYPKRKQVVEALVRKNAAMNEKNKDFLTPLHVATDHSHYDAMDILLRHNAKVNALDGLGQTALHRCVREDNVQACRILLLYNVDPSIVSLQGYTAAQIAAENVLKILQDPPSGGAADDAEAQLLEASKSGDLAAVERILQANPHAVNCRDLDGRHSTPLHFAAGFNRVPVVEYLLAHGADVHAKDKGGLVPLHNACSYGHYEVTELLVKHGASVNVADLWKFTPLHEAAAKGKYEIVRLLLRHGADATKKNRDGATPLDLVRDGDQDVADLLRGNSALLDAAKKGNLARVQRLVTQDNINCRDAQGRNSTPLHLAAGYNNLEVAEFLLERGADVNAQDKGGLIPLHNASSYGHLDIAALLIKYNTVVNATDKWGFTPLHEAAQKGRTQLCALLLAHGADPFLKNQEGQSPVDLASADDVRCLLQDAMASQQVVPSVPSGNMMNNGSSVTVSRPPSIVSVPVTPPPPLTQETVIMPSGAAMILCVPLARPTSCLSPMPPSEQPCPPEKEPKELCKEHASITTVAGFLQSLGLEHLLELFEREQITLDILAEMGHEDLKQVGVSAYGYRHKLIKGMDKLLNTAAGSLWQPSVNPGTLLVDLLAEDKEFLAVEEEMQSTIRQHRDNGHSGGIFSRYNIVRIQKVQNRKLWERYAHRRQEVAEEVGAAAPASPSTGLRNTPSSAVPQANERMLFHGSPFINAIVQKGFDERHAYIGGMFGAGIYFAEHSSKSNQYVYGICGGTGCPAHKDRSCYICHRHLLLCRVTLGKSFLQFSAMKMAHAPPGHHSVMGKPSQGGLVFPEYVVYRGEQAYPEYLITYQIARPQQETNEGVEER
;
A
#
# COMPACT_ATOMS: atom_id res chain seq x y z
N MET A 1 5.44 -57.75 -6.11
CA MET A 1 5.61 -57.91 -4.65
C MET A 1 5.61 -59.40 -4.22
N ALA A 2 6.29 -60.31 -4.92
CA ALA A 2 6.38 -61.72 -4.44
C ALA A 2 7.33 -61.82 -3.23
N GLY A 3 8.54 -61.26 -3.33
CA GLY A 3 9.59 -61.37 -2.32
C GLY A 3 9.39 -60.63 -0.99
N ARG A 4 8.30 -59.87 -0.78
CA ARG A 4 7.91 -59.36 0.56
C ARG A 4 6.89 -60.26 1.27
N ARG A 5 6.25 -61.20 0.56
CA ARG A 5 5.30 -62.15 1.18
C ARG A 5 6.03 -63.31 1.86
N SER A 6 7.18 -63.74 1.33
CA SER A 6 7.97 -64.81 1.95
C SER A 6 8.52 -64.34 3.31
N THR A 7 9.13 -63.15 3.40
CA THR A 7 9.63 -62.57 4.66
C THR A 7 8.58 -62.35 5.77
N LEU A 8 7.29 -62.38 5.46
CA LEU A 8 6.19 -62.30 6.43
C LEU A 8 5.55 -63.67 6.74
N ALA A 9 5.84 -64.71 5.95
CA ALA A 9 5.36 -66.08 6.15
C ALA A 9 6.45 -66.99 6.75
N ASP A 10 7.71 -66.81 6.34
CA ASP A 10 8.85 -67.66 6.66
C ASP A 10 9.39 -67.43 8.09
N SER A 11 8.91 -66.41 8.81
CA SER A 11 9.25 -66.15 10.22
C SER A 11 8.45 -67.01 11.21
N LEU A 12 8.01 -68.20 10.79
CA LEU A 12 7.26 -69.18 11.59
C LEU A 12 8.12 -70.44 11.84
N PRO A 13 8.97 -70.46 12.89
CA PRO A 13 9.68 -71.67 13.29
C PRO A 13 8.69 -72.71 13.83
N GLY A 14 8.49 -73.80 13.09
CA GLY A 14 7.76 -74.98 13.57
C GLY A 14 8.61 -75.80 14.55
N THR A 15 8.04 -76.13 15.71
CA THR A 15 8.44 -77.21 16.64
C THR A 15 7.28 -77.36 17.64
N GLY A 16 6.98 -78.53 18.20
CA GLY A 16 7.89 -79.57 18.66
C GLY A 16 8.00 -79.43 20.19
N GLY A 17 7.33 -80.31 20.93
CA GLY A 17 7.02 -80.09 22.35
C GLY A 17 8.21 -80.28 23.31
N GLY A 18 8.20 -79.48 24.38
CA GLY A 18 9.12 -79.56 25.52
C GLY A 18 8.69 -78.54 26.58
N GLY A 19 8.45 -78.98 27.81
CA GLY A 19 7.69 -78.20 28.79
C GLY A 19 8.46 -77.11 29.56
N SER A 20 7.73 -76.46 30.47
CA SER A 20 8.14 -75.44 31.45
C SER A 20 8.41 -74.01 30.96
N GLY A 21 7.44 -73.11 31.23
CA GLY A 21 7.70 -72.11 32.27
C GLY A 21 7.71 -70.62 31.91
N ASP A 22 7.46 -70.21 30.66
CA ASP A 22 7.35 -68.78 30.32
C ASP A 22 5.88 -68.32 30.20
N PRO A 23 5.32 -67.62 31.22
CA PRO A 23 3.94 -67.12 31.18
C PRO A 23 3.72 -66.01 30.14
N LEU A 24 4.78 -65.36 29.63
CA LEU A 24 4.64 -64.42 28.52
C LEU A 24 4.35 -65.17 27.22
N ARG A 25 5.07 -66.26 26.94
CA ARG A 25 4.83 -67.11 25.77
C ARG A 25 3.41 -67.68 25.75
N GLU A 26 2.89 -68.09 26.90
CA GLU A 26 1.50 -68.55 27.04
C GLU A 26 0.49 -67.41 26.81
N LEU A 27 0.76 -66.19 27.30
CA LEU A 27 -0.08 -65.00 27.04
C LEU A 27 -0.14 -64.65 25.54
N PHE A 28 0.98 -64.67 24.83
CA PHE A 28 1.00 -64.38 23.39
C PHE A 28 0.21 -65.41 22.57
N GLU A 29 0.34 -66.71 22.90
CA GLU A 29 -0.43 -67.76 22.22
C GLU A 29 -1.93 -67.70 22.58
N ALA A 30 -2.29 -67.33 23.81
CA ALA A 30 -3.67 -67.06 24.20
C ALA A 30 -4.27 -65.87 23.42
N CYS A 31 -3.51 -64.78 23.24
CA CYS A 31 -3.94 -63.64 22.41
C CYS A 31 -4.07 -63.96 20.92
N LYS A 32 -3.28 -64.92 20.39
CA LYS A 32 -3.34 -65.42 19.02
C LYS A 32 -4.50 -66.39 18.78
N THR A 33 -4.76 -67.29 19.73
CA THR A 33 -5.86 -68.27 19.65
C THR A 33 -7.22 -67.65 19.97
N GLY A 34 -7.27 -66.64 20.83
CA GLY A 34 -8.52 -66.02 21.30
C GLY A 34 -8.99 -66.53 22.68
N ASP A 35 -8.13 -67.21 23.44
CA ASP A 35 -8.48 -67.76 24.76
C ASP A 35 -8.58 -66.64 25.82
N LEU A 36 -9.73 -65.97 25.84
CA LEU A 36 -10.02 -64.86 26.75
C LEU A 36 -9.88 -65.23 28.23
N ALA A 37 -10.10 -66.50 28.60
CA ALA A 37 -9.96 -66.97 29.97
C ALA A 37 -8.47 -67.00 30.39
N LYS A 38 -7.58 -67.55 29.55
CA LYS A 38 -6.13 -67.51 29.80
C LYS A 38 -5.58 -66.09 29.72
N VAL A 39 -6.04 -65.26 28.78
CA VAL A 39 -5.62 -63.84 28.72
C VAL A 39 -6.02 -63.12 30.02
N LYS A 40 -7.23 -63.30 30.54
CA LYS A 40 -7.67 -62.73 31.83
C LYS A 40 -6.84 -63.21 33.03
N ALA A 41 -6.30 -64.43 32.99
CA ALA A 41 -5.45 -64.97 34.05
C ALA A 41 -3.98 -64.51 33.98
N LEU A 42 -3.47 -64.21 32.78
CA LEU A 42 -2.06 -63.89 32.53
C LEU A 42 -1.77 -62.38 32.34
N VAL A 43 -2.81 -61.57 32.10
CA VAL A 43 -2.69 -60.11 31.98
C VAL A 43 -2.62 -59.44 33.35
N THR A 44 -1.56 -58.64 33.52
CA THR A 44 -1.26 -57.83 34.69
C THR A 44 -0.72 -56.47 34.22
N PRO A 45 -0.60 -55.44 35.08
CA PRO A 45 0.03 -54.17 34.71
C PRO A 45 1.47 -54.29 34.18
N LYS A 46 2.17 -55.39 34.48
CA LYS A 46 3.52 -55.68 33.95
C LYS A 46 3.50 -56.47 32.63
N THR A 47 2.46 -57.25 32.35
CA THR A 47 2.40 -58.15 31.18
C THR A 47 1.50 -57.64 30.04
N VAL A 48 0.54 -56.75 30.31
CA VAL A 48 -0.38 -56.19 29.30
C VAL A 48 0.33 -55.49 28.14
N ASN A 49 1.48 -54.86 28.42
CA ASN A 49 2.34 -54.18 27.45
C ASN A 49 3.72 -54.85 27.31
N ALA A 50 3.84 -56.13 27.69
CA ALA A 50 5.05 -56.90 27.43
C ALA A 50 5.32 -56.99 25.91
N ARG A 51 6.58 -57.26 25.56
CA ARG A 51 7.03 -57.42 24.18
C ARG A 51 7.43 -58.87 23.94
N ASP A 52 7.13 -59.40 22.77
CA ASP A 52 7.63 -60.73 22.38
C ASP A 52 9.18 -60.75 22.35
N THR A 53 9.76 -61.91 22.66
CA THR A 53 11.21 -62.12 22.72
C THR A 53 11.74 -62.95 21.55
N ALA A 54 10.84 -63.52 20.74
CA ALA A 54 11.14 -64.44 19.64
C ALA A 54 10.70 -63.92 18.26
N GLY A 55 10.11 -62.73 18.19
CA GLY A 55 9.61 -62.10 16.97
C GLY A 55 10.06 -60.65 16.84
N ARG A 56 9.13 -59.75 16.50
CA ARG A 56 9.41 -58.34 16.22
C ARG A 56 9.17 -57.43 17.44
N LYS A 57 9.22 -57.97 18.66
CA LYS A 57 8.89 -57.27 19.92
C LYS A 57 7.48 -56.68 19.96
N SER A 58 6.53 -57.35 19.33
CA SER A 58 5.10 -57.00 19.31
C SER A 58 4.47 -57.15 20.70
N THR A 59 3.40 -56.40 20.99
CA THR A 59 2.66 -56.50 22.26
C THR A 59 1.45 -57.46 22.14
N PRO A 60 0.85 -57.93 23.26
CA PRO A 60 -0.36 -58.76 23.22
C PRO A 60 -1.48 -58.17 22.34
N LEU A 61 -1.61 -56.83 22.33
CA LEU A 61 -2.56 -56.10 21.48
C LEU A 61 -2.24 -56.20 19.98
N HIS A 62 -0.96 -56.25 19.57
CA HIS A 62 -0.57 -56.47 18.18
C HIS A 62 -0.97 -57.86 17.68
N PHE A 63 -0.85 -58.89 18.55
CA PHE A 63 -1.27 -60.25 18.25
C PHE A 63 -2.80 -60.36 18.18
N ALA A 64 -3.51 -59.91 19.23
CA ALA A 64 -4.97 -59.96 19.26
C ALA A 64 -5.59 -59.19 18.08
N ALA A 65 -5.00 -58.05 17.68
CA ALA A 65 -5.44 -57.28 16.52
C ALA A 65 -5.16 -57.98 15.19
N GLY A 66 -3.95 -58.53 14.98
CA GLY A 66 -3.58 -59.22 13.75
C GLY A 66 -4.32 -60.55 13.51
N TYR A 67 -4.79 -61.20 14.57
CA TYR A 67 -5.62 -62.41 14.50
C TYR A 67 -7.14 -62.14 14.67
N GLY A 68 -7.58 -60.88 14.64
CA GLY A 68 -9.01 -60.52 14.61
C GLY A 68 -9.78 -60.83 15.91
N ARG A 69 -9.10 -60.93 17.06
CA ARG A 69 -9.68 -61.41 18.32
C ARG A 69 -10.40 -60.29 19.08
N LYS A 70 -11.54 -59.81 18.55
CA LYS A 70 -12.30 -58.66 19.08
C LYS A 70 -12.41 -58.63 20.61
N GLU A 71 -12.94 -59.67 21.24
CA GLU A 71 -13.15 -59.74 22.70
C GLU A 71 -11.84 -59.66 23.51
N VAL A 72 -10.74 -60.18 22.94
CA VAL A 72 -9.41 -60.11 23.55
C VAL A 72 -8.80 -58.71 23.36
N VAL A 73 -9.02 -58.07 22.20
CA VAL A 73 -8.65 -56.67 21.97
C VAL A 73 -9.38 -55.76 22.96
N GLU A 74 -10.69 -55.91 23.09
CA GLU A 74 -11.55 -55.16 24.03
C GLU A 74 -11.10 -55.33 25.50
N PHE A 75 -10.80 -56.57 25.92
CA PHE A 75 -10.24 -56.82 27.25
C PHE A 75 -8.83 -56.22 27.42
N LEU A 76 -7.93 -56.35 26.43
CA LEU A 76 -6.58 -55.77 26.53
C LEU A 76 -6.61 -54.25 26.60
N LEU A 77 -7.48 -53.59 25.83
CA LEU A 77 -7.68 -52.14 25.87
C LEU A 77 -8.16 -51.69 27.26
N SER A 78 -9.20 -52.33 27.81
CA SER A 78 -9.69 -52.05 29.17
C SER A 78 -8.67 -52.39 30.28
N ALA A 79 -7.74 -53.32 30.03
CA ALA A 79 -6.62 -53.62 30.92
C ALA A 79 -5.39 -52.67 30.77
N GLY A 80 -5.47 -51.65 29.91
CA GLY A 80 -4.41 -50.64 29.74
C GLY A 80 -3.36 -50.98 28.68
N ALA A 81 -3.69 -51.80 27.68
CA ALA A 81 -2.82 -52.02 26.53
C ALA A 81 -2.63 -50.73 25.70
N SER A 82 -1.38 -50.42 25.35
CA SER A 82 -1.01 -49.21 24.63
C SER A 82 -1.37 -49.31 23.16
N ILE A 83 -2.42 -48.60 22.77
CA ILE A 83 -2.93 -48.45 21.40
C ILE A 83 -1.86 -47.93 20.44
N GLN A 84 -0.97 -47.07 20.94
CA GLN A 84 0.10 -46.42 20.18
C GLN A 84 1.46 -47.14 20.34
N ALA A 85 1.47 -48.35 20.91
CA ALA A 85 2.68 -49.17 20.97
C ALA A 85 3.20 -49.49 19.57
N ARG A 86 4.53 -49.54 19.42
CA ARG A 86 5.21 -49.93 18.18
C ARG A 86 6.02 -51.19 18.35
N ASP A 87 5.90 -52.10 17.41
CA ASP A 87 6.85 -53.21 17.23
C ASP A 87 8.16 -52.73 16.54
N ASP A 88 9.14 -53.62 16.35
CA ASP A 88 10.44 -53.28 15.75
C ASP A 88 10.34 -52.85 14.27
N GLY A 89 9.23 -53.13 13.58
CA GLY A 89 8.91 -52.60 12.25
C GLY A 89 8.28 -51.20 12.28
N GLY A 90 7.97 -50.67 13.47
CA GLY A 90 7.23 -49.43 13.64
C GLY A 90 5.72 -49.58 13.42
N LEU A 91 5.22 -50.79 13.13
CA LEU A 91 3.79 -51.07 13.01
C LEU A 91 3.12 -50.84 14.37
N HIS A 92 1.88 -50.39 14.33
CA HIS A 92 1.00 -50.25 15.49
C HIS A 92 -0.10 -51.34 15.38
N PRO A 93 -0.86 -51.68 16.44
CA PRO A 93 -1.91 -52.71 16.37
C PRO A 93 -2.94 -52.49 15.26
N LEU A 94 -3.22 -51.22 14.92
CA LEU A 94 -4.11 -50.85 13.82
C LEU A 94 -3.57 -51.27 12.44
N HIS A 95 -2.25 -51.18 12.18
CA HIS A 95 -1.65 -51.70 10.93
C HIS A 95 -1.92 -53.20 10.76
N ASN A 96 -1.78 -53.97 11.83
CA ASN A 96 -2.03 -55.42 11.80
C ASN A 96 -3.51 -55.73 11.49
N ALA A 97 -4.45 -55.06 12.16
CA ALA A 97 -5.87 -55.23 11.91
C ALA A 97 -6.24 -54.88 10.44
N CYS A 98 -5.65 -53.81 9.90
CA CYS A 98 -5.80 -53.37 8.51
C CYS A 98 -5.22 -54.39 7.51
N SER A 99 -3.97 -54.84 7.67
CA SER A 99 -3.29 -55.74 6.72
C SER A 99 -3.98 -57.11 6.57
N PHE A 100 -4.63 -57.59 7.64
CA PHE A 100 -5.42 -58.82 7.61
C PHE A 100 -6.90 -58.61 7.27
N GLY A 101 -7.45 -57.39 7.36
CA GLY A 101 -8.81 -57.05 6.96
C GLY A 101 -9.87 -57.20 8.06
N HIS A 102 -9.48 -57.12 9.33
CA HIS A 102 -10.35 -57.36 10.49
C HIS A 102 -11.19 -56.12 10.83
N SER A 103 -12.18 -55.82 9.99
CA SER A 103 -13.02 -54.60 10.04
C SER A 103 -13.56 -54.22 11.42
N ASP A 104 -14.09 -55.19 12.19
CA ASP A 104 -14.65 -54.92 13.52
C ASP A 104 -13.58 -54.60 14.57
N VAL A 105 -12.35 -55.09 14.39
CA VAL A 105 -11.20 -54.74 15.22
C VAL A 105 -10.61 -53.39 14.80
N VAL A 106 -10.57 -53.10 13.50
CA VAL A 106 -10.20 -51.77 12.97
C VAL A 106 -11.14 -50.71 13.55
N ARG A 107 -12.46 -50.95 13.54
CA ARG A 107 -13.45 -50.04 14.14
C ARG A 107 -13.21 -49.84 15.64
N LEU A 108 -13.11 -50.93 16.41
CA LEU A 108 -12.87 -50.90 17.86
C LEU A 108 -11.58 -50.14 18.24
N LEU A 109 -10.50 -50.30 17.46
CA LEU A 109 -9.25 -49.58 17.67
C LEU A 109 -9.38 -48.08 17.35
N LEU A 110 -10.10 -47.70 16.29
CA LEU A 110 -10.35 -46.30 15.95
C LEU A 110 -11.26 -45.62 16.99
N GLU A 111 -12.32 -46.30 17.45
CA GLU A 111 -13.21 -45.87 18.54
C GLU A 111 -12.44 -45.66 19.85
N ALA A 112 -11.43 -46.51 20.12
CA ALA A 112 -10.52 -46.35 21.25
C ALA A 112 -9.43 -45.25 21.07
N GLY A 113 -9.40 -44.56 19.94
CA GLY A 113 -8.45 -43.46 19.68
C GLY A 113 -7.13 -43.87 19.00
N ALA A 114 -7.08 -44.99 18.29
CA ALA A 114 -5.98 -45.29 17.39
C ALA A 114 -5.90 -44.25 16.25
N ASN A 115 -4.70 -43.81 15.91
CA ASN A 115 -4.53 -42.76 14.90
C ASN A 115 -4.36 -43.40 13.51
N PRO A 116 -5.30 -43.16 12.56
CA PRO A 116 -5.29 -43.79 11.22
C PRO A 116 -4.14 -43.32 10.32
N ASN A 117 -3.46 -42.23 10.70
CA ASN A 117 -2.35 -41.63 9.98
C ASN A 117 -0.99 -41.91 10.66
N THR A 118 -0.94 -42.87 11.59
CA THR A 118 0.31 -43.43 12.12
C THR A 118 1.19 -43.98 11.00
N ARG A 119 2.51 -43.89 11.15
CA ARG A 119 3.50 -44.38 10.18
C ARG A 119 4.41 -45.41 10.82
N ASP A 120 4.72 -46.46 10.06
CA ASP A 120 5.75 -47.43 10.39
C ASP A 120 7.15 -46.97 9.92
N ASN A 121 8.15 -47.85 10.03
CA ASN A 121 9.52 -47.53 9.65
C ASN A 121 9.74 -47.37 8.12
N TRP A 122 8.73 -47.67 7.29
CA TRP A 122 8.71 -47.52 5.83
C TRP A 122 7.70 -46.45 5.36
N ASN A 123 7.21 -45.61 6.29
CA ASN A 123 6.15 -44.62 6.07
C ASN A 123 4.82 -45.19 5.54
N TYR A 124 4.59 -46.51 5.66
CA TYR A 124 3.28 -47.11 5.44
C TYR A 124 2.37 -46.70 6.62
N THR A 125 1.15 -46.26 6.26
CA THR A 125 0.07 -46.04 7.23
C THR A 125 -0.83 -47.27 7.32
N PRO A 126 -1.74 -47.34 8.32
CA PRO A 126 -2.84 -48.30 8.28
C PRO A 126 -3.60 -48.30 6.96
N LEU A 127 -3.76 -47.15 6.27
CA LEU A 127 -4.27 -47.15 4.89
C LEU A 127 -3.35 -47.88 3.92
N HIS A 128 -2.03 -47.76 3.97
CA HIS A 128 -1.20 -48.42 2.94
C HIS A 128 -1.33 -49.95 3.02
N GLU A 129 -1.41 -50.49 4.23
CA GLU A 129 -1.81 -51.89 4.47
C GLU A 129 -3.26 -52.14 4.02
N ALA A 130 -4.17 -51.21 4.30
CA ALA A 130 -5.55 -51.21 3.83
C ALA A 130 -5.75 -50.55 2.44
N ALA A 131 -4.73 -50.53 1.59
CA ALA A 131 -4.83 -50.20 0.17
C ALA A 131 -4.73 -51.51 -0.60
N ILE A 132 -3.90 -52.40 -0.06
CA ILE A 132 -3.91 -53.82 -0.29
C ILE A 132 -5.23 -54.43 0.24
N LYS A 133 -5.90 -53.87 1.28
CA LYS A 133 -7.23 -54.30 1.83
C LYS A 133 -8.14 -53.25 2.59
N HIS A 134 -8.56 -52.15 1.94
CA HIS A 134 -9.57 -51.12 2.35
C HIS A 134 -9.42 -50.17 3.61
N GLY A 135 -9.00 -48.89 3.44
CA GLY A 135 -9.47 -47.72 4.23
C GLY A 135 -8.46 -46.74 4.91
N ALA A 136 -8.65 -45.41 4.78
CA ALA A 136 -7.89 -44.31 5.44
C ALA A 136 -7.53 -43.11 4.50
N ASP A 137 -6.58 -42.21 4.85
CA ASP A 137 -6.19 -41.00 4.05
C ASP A 137 -5.26 -41.29 2.84
N VAL A 138 -5.81 -41.13 1.63
CA VAL A 138 -5.20 -41.47 0.34
C VAL A 138 -3.98 -40.64 -0.08
N ASN A 139 -3.73 -39.48 0.54
CA ASN A 139 -2.74 -38.51 0.05
C ASN A 139 -1.32 -38.73 0.61
N ILE A 140 -1.19 -39.54 1.67
CA ILE A 140 0.11 -39.84 2.27
C ILE A 140 0.91 -40.73 1.31
N ARG A 141 2.22 -40.46 1.18
CA ARG A 141 3.17 -41.27 0.40
C ARG A 141 4.11 -42.07 1.32
N ASN A 142 4.41 -43.31 0.95
CA ASN A 142 5.38 -44.17 1.64
C ASN A 142 6.84 -43.91 1.20
N THR A 143 7.82 -44.70 1.68
CA THR A 143 9.24 -44.58 1.25
C THR A 143 9.51 -44.96 -0.21
N GLU A 144 8.56 -45.60 -0.91
CA GLU A 144 8.64 -45.81 -2.37
C GLU A 144 8.07 -44.61 -3.16
N GLY A 145 7.70 -43.52 -2.46
CA GLY A 145 7.03 -42.35 -3.02
C GLY A 145 5.58 -42.61 -3.43
N LYS A 146 5.01 -43.78 -3.15
CA LYS A 146 3.70 -44.19 -3.65
C LYS A 146 2.58 -43.82 -2.69
N THR A 147 1.43 -43.44 -3.25
CA THR A 147 0.18 -43.32 -2.49
C THR A 147 -0.52 -44.66 -2.34
N ALA A 148 -1.47 -44.73 -1.41
CA ALA A 148 -2.41 -45.83 -1.30
C ALA A 148 -3.19 -46.12 -2.60
N LEU A 149 -3.66 -45.08 -3.30
CA LEU A 149 -4.40 -45.24 -4.56
C LEU A 149 -3.53 -45.86 -5.68
N GLU A 150 -2.23 -45.59 -5.67
CA GLU A 150 -1.25 -46.19 -6.59
C GLU A 150 -0.95 -47.67 -6.24
N LEU A 151 -1.04 -48.05 -4.95
CA LEU A 151 -0.85 -49.42 -4.47
C LEU A 151 -2.11 -50.30 -4.54
N ALA A 152 -3.30 -49.70 -4.56
CA ALA A 152 -4.57 -50.39 -4.51
C ALA A 152 -4.83 -51.31 -5.72
N ASP A 153 -5.59 -52.38 -5.51
CA ASP A 153 -6.00 -53.29 -6.58
C ASP A 153 -7.23 -52.76 -7.37
N PRO A 154 -7.58 -53.34 -8.53
CA PRO A 154 -8.68 -52.84 -9.35
C PRO A 154 -10.07 -52.86 -8.67
N ALA A 155 -10.26 -53.69 -7.64
CA ALA A 155 -11.51 -53.73 -6.85
C ALA A 155 -11.55 -52.64 -5.78
N THR A 156 -10.40 -52.30 -5.19
CA THR A 156 -10.25 -51.31 -4.12
C THR A 156 -10.19 -49.87 -4.66
N LYS A 157 -9.63 -49.65 -5.86
CA LYS A 157 -9.51 -48.31 -6.45
C LYS A 157 -10.84 -47.54 -6.52
N PRO A 158 -11.97 -48.10 -7.02
CA PRO A 158 -13.26 -47.40 -7.02
C PRO A 158 -13.76 -46.98 -5.63
N VAL A 159 -13.40 -47.72 -4.58
CA VAL A 159 -13.77 -47.37 -3.20
C VAL A 159 -12.98 -46.15 -2.73
N LEU A 160 -11.69 -46.07 -3.06
CA LEU A 160 -10.82 -44.95 -2.72
C LEU A 160 -11.07 -43.69 -3.58
N THR A 161 -11.62 -43.82 -4.80
CA THR A 161 -11.97 -42.69 -5.67
C THR A 161 -13.43 -42.22 -5.54
N GLY A 162 -14.25 -42.87 -4.72
CA GLY A 162 -15.69 -42.58 -4.64
C GLY A 162 -16.49 -43.02 -5.88
N GLU A 163 -15.92 -43.84 -6.76
CA GLU A 163 -16.59 -44.36 -7.95
C GLU A 163 -17.32 -45.69 -7.71
N TYR A 164 -17.10 -46.34 -6.58
CA TYR A 164 -17.75 -47.60 -6.22
C TYR A 164 -19.28 -47.45 -6.24
N ARG A 165 -19.92 -48.16 -7.18
CA ARG A 165 -21.38 -48.15 -7.42
C ARG A 165 -21.98 -46.78 -7.75
N LYS A 166 -21.16 -45.84 -8.26
CA LYS A 166 -21.61 -44.46 -8.56
C LYS A 166 -22.82 -44.41 -9.51
N ASP A 167 -22.92 -45.33 -10.46
CA ASP A 167 -24.02 -45.33 -11.44
C ASP A 167 -25.37 -45.70 -10.79
N GLU A 168 -25.38 -46.55 -9.75
CA GLU A 168 -26.57 -46.82 -8.94
C GLU A 168 -26.95 -45.61 -8.07
N LEU A 169 -25.96 -44.87 -7.53
CA LEU A 169 -26.19 -43.65 -6.75
C LEU A 169 -26.78 -42.54 -7.63
N LEU A 170 -26.24 -42.37 -8.84
CA LEU A 170 -26.71 -41.38 -9.82
C LEU A 170 -28.14 -41.68 -10.28
N GLU A 171 -28.48 -42.95 -10.53
CA GLU A 171 -29.86 -43.32 -10.88
C GLU A 171 -30.80 -43.25 -9.67
N ALA A 172 -30.36 -43.54 -8.45
CA ALA A 172 -31.14 -43.26 -7.23
C ALA A 172 -31.46 -41.75 -7.11
N ALA A 173 -30.48 -40.88 -7.39
CA ALA A 173 -30.64 -39.43 -7.37
C ALA A 173 -31.57 -38.90 -8.48
N ARG A 174 -31.53 -39.49 -9.69
CA ARG A 174 -32.45 -39.18 -10.80
C ARG A 174 -33.87 -39.66 -10.54
N SER A 175 -34.02 -40.93 -10.18
CA SER A 175 -35.33 -41.57 -9.94
C SER A 175 -36.04 -41.01 -8.71
N GLY A 176 -35.29 -40.52 -7.71
CA GLY A 176 -35.85 -40.03 -6.45
C GLY A 176 -35.87 -41.10 -5.34
N ASN A 177 -35.12 -42.20 -5.48
CA ASN A 177 -35.11 -43.29 -4.52
C ASN A 177 -34.24 -42.96 -3.29
N GLU A 178 -34.85 -42.33 -2.29
CA GLU A 178 -34.21 -41.89 -1.04
C GLU A 178 -33.52 -43.01 -0.27
N GLU A 179 -34.16 -44.18 -0.14
CA GLU A 179 -33.60 -45.32 0.59
C GLU A 179 -32.34 -45.84 -0.12
N ARG A 180 -32.40 -46.04 -1.44
CA ARG A 180 -31.24 -46.51 -2.21
C ARG A 180 -30.13 -45.48 -2.26
N LEU A 181 -30.45 -44.20 -2.27
CA LEU A 181 -29.47 -43.13 -2.14
C LEU A 181 -28.73 -43.26 -0.80
N LEU A 182 -29.45 -43.31 0.32
CA LEU A 182 -28.86 -43.42 1.66
C LEU A 182 -28.04 -44.71 1.88
N GLN A 183 -28.42 -45.82 1.22
CA GLN A 183 -27.64 -47.08 1.24
C GLN A 183 -26.29 -46.99 0.50
N LEU A 184 -26.10 -46.02 -0.40
CA LEU A 184 -24.92 -45.91 -1.27
C LEU A 184 -24.08 -44.65 -1.02
N LEU A 185 -24.69 -43.60 -0.46
CA LEU A 185 -24.10 -42.28 -0.28
C LEU A 185 -23.02 -42.28 0.81
N ASN A 186 -21.89 -41.64 0.53
CA ASN A 186 -20.80 -41.42 1.47
C ASN A 186 -19.97 -40.17 1.05
N PRO A 187 -19.11 -39.65 1.94
CA PRO A 187 -18.35 -38.41 1.66
C PRO A 187 -17.43 -38.44 0.44
N LEU A 188 -17.06 -39.62 -0.07
CA LEU A 188 -16.23 -39.73 -1.28
C LEU A 188 -17.06 -39.70 -2.58
N ASN A 189 -18.33 -40.14 -2.54
CA ASN A 189 -19.16 -40.29 -3.75
C ASN A 189 -20.32 -39.29 -3.89
N VAL A 190 -20.62 -38.48 -2.88
CA VAL A 190 -21.68 -37.45 -2.93
C VAL A 190 -21.55 -36.49 -4.11
N ASN A 191 -20.31 -36.17 -4.51
CA ASN A 191 -19.97 -35.31 -5.65
C ASN A 191 -19.38 -36.08 -6.84
N CYS A 192 -19.65 -37.38 -6.97
CA CYS A 192 -19.19 -38.16 -8.12
C CYS A 192 -19.79 -37.62 -9.43
N HIS A 193 -19.07 -37.78 -10.55
CA HIS A 193 -19.59 -37.45 -11.87
C HIS A 193 -20.08 -38.69 -12.60
N ALA A 194 -21.22 -38.56 -13.28
CA ALA A 194 -21.68 -39.55 -14.26
C ALA A 194 -20.62 -39.82 -15.32
N SER A 195 -20.57 -41.08 -15.76
CA SER A 195 -19.72 -41.54 -16.87
C SER A 195 -20.27 -41.14 -18.25
N ASP A 196 -21.27 -40.26 -18.29
CA ASP A 196 -21.98 -39.84 -19.51
C ASP A 196 -21.35 -38.62 -20.20
N GLY A 197 -21.93 -38.23 -21.33
CA GLY A 197 -21.46 -37.09 -22.12
C GLY A 197 -21.57 -35.72 -21.44
N ARG A 198 -22.33 -35.60 -20.34
CA ARG A 198 -22.54 -34.36 -19.56
C ARG A 198 -21.72 -34.31 -18.28
N ARG A 199 -21.35 -35.44 -17.68
CA ARG A 199 -20.69 -35.53 -16.36
C ARG A 199 -21.48 -34.83 -15.24
N SER A 200 -22.81 -34.95 -15.26
CA SER A 200 -23.65 -34.44 -14.16
C SER A 200 -23.36 -35.18 -12.83
N THR A 201 -23.46 -34.47 -11.69
CA THR A 201 -23.37 -35.06 -10.35
C THR A 201 -24.75 -35.52 -9.84
N PRO A 202 -24.86 -36.28 -8.71
CA PRO A 202 -26.16 -36.61 -8.12
C PRO A 202 -27.04 -35.39 -7.89
N LEU A 203 -26.46 -34.26 -7.45
CA LEU A 203 -27.20 -33.02 -7.21
C LEU A 203 -27.73 -32.37 -8.50
N HIS A 204 -26.98 -32.42 -9.60
CA HIS A 204 -27.47 -31.95 -10.92
C HIS A 204 -28.68 -32.74 -11.41
N LEU A 205 -28.68 -34.06 -11.17
CA LEU A 205 -29.77 -34.95 -11.56
C LEU A 205 -30.99 -34.73 -10.65
N ALA A 206 -30.80 -34.78 -9.34
CA ALA A 206 -31.86 -34.52 -8.37
C ALA A 206 -32.51 -33.15 -8.56
N ALA A 207 -31.72 -32.12 -8.88
CA ALA A 207 -32.22 -30.79 -9.16
C ALA A 207 -33.03 -30.72 -10.46
N GLY A 208 -32.53 -31.26 -11.57
CA GLY A 208 -33.21 -31.23 -12.87
C GLY A 208 -34.50 -32.05 -12.93
N TYR A 209 -34.60 -33.13 -12.15
CA TYR A 209 -35.77 -34.02 -12.08
C TYR A 209 -36.72 -33.72 -10.90
N ASN A 210 -36.63 -32.52 -10.31
CA ASN A 210 -37.46 -32.04 -9.18
C ASN A 210 -37.54 -33.01 -7.98
N ARG A 211 -36.39 -33.52 -7.52
CA ARG A 211 -36.33 -34.46 -6.39
C ARG A 211 -36.07 -33.71 -5.09
N SER A 212 -36.96 -32.78 -4.69
CA SER A 212 -36.79 -31.87 -3.54
C SER A 212 -36.20 -32.55 -2.29
N ARG A 213 -36.70 -33.74 -1.93
CA ARG A 213 -36.23 -34.48 -0.75
C ARG A 213 -34.85 -35.13 -0.93
N VAL A 214 -34.53 -35.67 -2.10
CA VAL A 214 -33.17 -36.14 -2.45
C VAL A 214 -32.18 -34.98 -2.49
N VAL A 215 -32.58 -33.81 -3.01
CA VAL A 215 -31.77 -32.58 -2.98
C VAL A 215 -31.41 -32.22 -1.53
N GLN A 216 -32.37 -32.23 -0.61
CA GLN A 216 -32.11 -32.00 0.82
C GLN A 216 -31.15 -33.05 1.42
N ILE A 217 -31.33 -34.35 1.12
CA ILE A 217 -30.44 -35.41 1.62
C ILE A 217 -29.01 -35.22 1.09
N LEU A 218 -28.84 -34.90 -0.19
CA LEU A 218 -27.53 -34.65 -0.81
C LEU A 218 -26.83 -33.43 -0.19
N LEU A 219 -27.54 -32.32 -0.02
CA LEU A 219 -27.00 -31.09 0.59
C LEU A 219 -26.58 -31.34 2.06
N GLN A 220 -27.39 -32.06 2.83
CA GLN A 220 -27.07 -32.47 4.21
C GLN A 220 -25.84 -33.40 4.31
N ASN A 221 -25.46 -34.06 3.21
CA ASN A 221 -24.29 -34.94 3.13
C ASN A 221 -23.10 -34.30 2.38
N GLY A 222 -23.10 -32.99 2.17
CA GLY A 222 -21.96 -32.26 1.59
C GLY A 222 -21.92 -32.22 0.06
N ALA A 223 -23.07 -32.29 -0.62
CA ALA A 223 -23.13 -32.07 -2.06
C ALA A 223 -22.81 -30.61 -2.42
N ASP A 224 -21.91 -30.44 -3.40
CA ASP A 224 -21.40 -29.15 -3.83
C ASP A 224 -22.37 -28.46 -4.80
N VAL A 225 -22.96 -27.35 -4.32
CA VAL A 225 -23.85 -26.46 -5.08
C VAL A 225 -23.15 -25.69 -6.21
N HIS A 226 -21.81 -25.64 -6.21
CA HIS A 226 -20.98 -25.02 -7.24
C HIS A 226 -20.33 -26.02 -8.20
N ALA A 227 -20.53 -27.33 -7.99
CA ALA A 227 -20.01 -28.37 -8.87
C ALA A 227 -20.46 -28.11 -10.30
N LYS A 228 -19.54 -28.25 -11.26
CA LYS A 228 -19.83 -27.99 -12.68
C LYS A 228 -19.90 -29.27 -13.49
N ASP A 229 -20.91 -29.36 -14.36
CA ASP A 229 -20.96 -30.37 -15.42
C ASP A 229 -20.01 -30.00 -16.59
N LYS A 230 -19.98 -30.82 -17.65
CA LYS A 230 -19.12 -30.62 -18.82
C LYS A 230 -19.49 -29.38 -19.65
N GLY A 231 -20.74 -28.92 -19.60
CA GLY A 231 -21.19 -27.64 -20.17
C GLY A 231 -20.86 -26.44 -19.27
N GLY A 232 -20.34 -26.68 -18.06
CA GLY A 232 -20.07 -25.66 -17.06
C GLY A 232 -21.31 -25.23 -16.26
N LEU A 233 -22.46 -25.87 -16.46
CA LEU A 233 -23.67 -25.63 -15.68
C LEU A 233 -23.43 -26.07 -14.24
N VAL A 234 -24.08 -25.41 -13.28
CA VAL A 234 -24.19 -25.86 -11.89
C VAL A 234 -25.61 -26.40 -11.62
N PRO A 235 -25.90 -27.12 -10.53
CA PRO A 235 -27.24 -27.67 -10.27
C PRO A 235 -28.38 -26.64 -10.30
N LEU A 236 -28.07 -25.38 -9.98
CA LEU A 236 -29.01 -24.25 -10.04
C LEU A 236 -29.50 -23.96 -11.47
N HIS A 237 -28.65 -24.08 -12.51
CA HIS A 237 -29.09 -23.95 -13.91
C HIS A 237 -30.17 -24.99 -14.26
N ASN A 238 -29.99 -26.24 -13.82
CA ASN A 238 -30.95 -27.32 -14.07
C ASN A 238 -32.30 -27.05 -13.38
N ALA A 239 -32.27 -26.63 -12.11
CA ALA A 239 -33.49 -26.25 -11.38
C ALA A 239 -34.23 -25.10 -12.09
N CYS A 240 -33.49 -24.07 -12.50
CA CYS A 240 -34.05 -22.86 -13.09
C CYS A 240 -34.60 -23.05 -14.50
N SER A 241 -33.94 -23.82 -15.38
CA SER A 241 -34.42 -24.08 -16.75
C SER A 241 -35.77 -24.82 -16.78
N TYR A 242 -35.93 -25.81 -15.89
CA TYR A 242 -37.18 -26.55 -15.76
C TYR A 242 -38.25 -25.84 -14.92
N GLY A 243 -37.87 -24.86 -14.09
CA GLY A 243 -38.80 -24.03 -13.30
C GLY A 243 -39.08 -24.57 -11.89
N HIS A 244 -38.18 -25.38 -11.33
CA HIS A 244 -38.38 -26.09 -10.07
C HIS A 244 -38.15 -25.17 -8.87
N PHE A 245 -39.20 -24.45 -8.46
CA PHE A 245 -39.13 -23.39 -7.44
C PHE A 245 -38.53 -23.85 -6.10
N GLU A 246 -39.07 -24.92 -5.49
CA GLU A 246 -38.59 -25.46 -4.20
C GLU A 246 -37.10 -25.84 -4.23
N VAL A 247 -36.68 -26.52 -5.31
CA VAL A 247 -35.29 -26.93 -5.52
C VAL A 247 -34.38 -25.71 -5.72
N THR A 248 -34.84 -24.71 -6.47
CA THR A 248 -34.12 -23.45 -6.68
C THR A 248 -33.90 -22.74 -5.35
N GLU A 249 -34.95 -22.60 -4.55
CA GLU A 249 -34.91 -21.97 -3.23
C GLU A 249 -34.01 -22.75 -2.26
N ALA A 250 -34.09 -24.09 -2.26
CA ALA A 250 -33.25 -24.96 -1.45
C ALA A 250 -31.75 -24.83 -1.80
N LEU A 251 -31.42 -24.74 -3.10
CA LEU A 251 -30.04 -24.56 -3.56
C LEU A 251 -29.50 -23.16 -3.18
N LEU A 252 -30.29 -22.10 -3.37
CA LEU A 252 -29.91 -20.73 -3.00
C LEU A 252 -29.68 -20.61 -1.48
N LYS A 253 -30.56 -21.20 -0.65
CA LYS A 253 -30.40 -21.27 0.82
C LYS A 253 -29.15 -22.03 1.27
N HIS A 254 -28.61 -22.93 0.43
CA HIS A 254 -27.33 -23.61 0.66
C HIS A 254 -26.14 -22.94 -0.06
N GLY A 255 -26.29 -21.68 -0.48
CA GLY A 255 -25.21 -20.85 -1.01
C GLY A 255 -24.96 -20.97 -2.52
N ALA A 256 -25.85 -21.60 -3.29
CA ALA A 256 -25.68 -21.68 -4.74
C ALA A 256 -25.54 -20.29 -5.38
N ALA A 257 -24.49 -20.10 -6.19
CA ALA A 257 -24.16 -18.79 -6.74
C ALA A 257 -25.20 -18.35 -7.80
N VAL A 258 -26.04 -17.37 -7.44
CA VAL A 258 -27.19 -16.91 -8.25
C VAL A 258 -26.79 -16.44 -9.67
N ASN A 259 -25.61 -15.81 -9.80
CA ASN A 259 -25.02 -15.35 -11.07
C ASN A 259 -23.91 -16.28 -11.59
N ALA A 260 -23.95 -17.58 -11.26
CA ALA A 260 -23.03 -18.56 -11.83
C ALA A 260 -23.17 -18.61 -13.36
N SER A 261 -22.06 -18.57 -14.10
CA SER A 261 -22.06 -18.66 -15.56
C SER A 261 -21.64 -20.06 -16.04
N ASP A 262 -22.28 -20.58 -17.09
CA ASP A 262 -21.82 -21.78 -17.81
C ASP A 262 -20.69 -21.46 -18.82
N LEU A 263 -20.34 -22.40 -19.71
CA LEU A 263 -19.33 -22.16 -20.76
C LEU A 263 -19.78 -21.20 -21.88
N TRP A 264 -21.09 -20.93 -22.01
CA TRP A 264 -21.69 -19.99 -22.96
C TRP A 264 -22.12 -18.67 -22.29
N THR A 265 -21.66 -18.45 -21.05
CA THR A 265 -22.00 -17.34 -20.16
C THR A 265 -23.50 -17.15 -19.88
N PHE A 266 -24.31 -18.20 -20.03
CA PHE A 266 -25.69 -18.22 -19.52
C PHE A 266 -25.66 -18.34 -17.99
N THR A 267 -26.50 -17.54 -17.33
CA THR A 267 -26.77 -17.63 -15.89
C THR A 267 -28.07 -18.39 -15.62
N PRO A 268 -28.33 -18.86 -14.38
CA PRO A 268 -29.62 -19.44 -14.01
C PRO A 268 -30.82 -18.53 -14.36
N LEU A 269 -30.64 -17.20 -14.37
CA LEU A 269 -31.69 -16.26 -14.77
C LEU A 269 -31.91 -16.23 -16.30
N HIS A 270 -30.88 -16.42 -17.13
CA HIS A 270 -31.07 -16.61 -18.58
C HIS A 270 -31.84 -17.90 -18.89
N GLU A 271 -31.53 -18.98 -18.17
CA GLU A 271 -32.27 -20.24 -18.28
C GLU A 271 -33.72 -20.08 -17.84
N ALA A 272 -33.97 -19.47 -16.68
CA ALA A 272 -35.34 -19.19 -16.22
C ALA A 272 -36.12 -18.29 -17.19
N ALA A 273 -35.53 -17.18 -17.63
CA ALA A 273 -36.18 -16.20 -18.51
C ALA A 273 -36.49 -16.78 -19.91
N SER A 274 -35.54 -17.49 -20.52
CA SER A 274 -35.73 -18.07 -21.86
C SER A 274 -36.74 -19.23 -21.92
N LYS A 275 -37.15 -19.77 -20.76
CA LYS A 275 -38.22 -20.78 -20.62
C LYS A 275 -39.48 -20.23 -19.93
N SER A 276 -39.62 -18.91 -19.81
CA SER A 276 -40.75 -18.22 -19.17
C SER A 276 -41.04 -18.61 -17.72
N ARG A 277 -40.02 -18.91 -16.91
CA ARG A 277 -40.17 -19.34 -15.51
C ARG A 277 -40.33 -18.14 -14.57
N ALA A 278 -41.39 -17.35 -14.75
CA ALA A 278 -41.58 -16.06 -14.09
C ALA A 278 -41.32 -16.05 -12.57
N GLU A 279 -41.89 -17.00 -11.81
CA GLU A 279 -41.68 -17.04 -10.35
C GLU A 279 -40.27 -17.47 -9.93
N VAL A 280 -39.56 -18.23 -10.77
CA VAL A 280 -38.13 -18.51 -10.58
C VAL A 280 -37.28 -17.29 -10.93
N CYS A 281 -37.66 -16.51 -11.95
CA CYS A 281 -37.02 -15.24 -12.25
C CYS A 281 -37.11 -14.27 -11.06
N SER A 282 -38.30 -14.12 -10.46
CA SER A 282 -38.50 -13.29 -9.28
C SER A 282 -37.71 -13.77 -8.06
N LEU A 283 -37.64 -15.10 -7.84
CA LEU A 283 -36.80 -15.67 -6.79
C LEU A 283 -35.33 -15.31 -6.98
N LEU A 284 -34.79 -15.55 -8.18
CA LEU A 284 -33.41 -15.24 -8.54
C LEU A 284 -33.11 -13.74 -8.40
N LEU A 285 -34.00 -12.84 -8.89
CA LEU A 285 -33.84 -11.39 -8.73
C LEU A 285 -33.85 -10.97 -7.25
N SER A 286 -34.68 -11.61 -6.42
CA SER A 286 -34.72 -11.31 -4.98
C SER A 286 -33.46 -11.73 -4.23
N GLU A 287 -32.80 -12.79 -4.69
CA GLU A 287 -31.49 -13.28 -4.21
C GLU A 287 -30.30 -12.60 -4.93
N GLY A 288 -30.53 -11.52 -5.69
CA GLY A 288 -29.47 -10.68 -6.26
C GLY A 288 -28.96 -11.09 -7.64
N ALA A 289 -29.76 -11.80 -8.45
CA ALA A 289 -29.44 -12.02 -9.85
C ALA A 289 -29.36 -10.71 -10.64
N ASP A 290 -28.38 -10.60 -11.55
CA ASP A 290 -28.26 -9.46 -12.45
C ASP A 290 -28.81 -9.80 -13.85
N PRO A 291 -29.99 -9.28 -14.25
CA PRO A 291 -30.54 -9.53 -15.57
C PRO A 291 -29.77 -8.80 -16.67
N MET A 292 -28.89 -7.84 -16.34
CA MET A 292 -28.09 -7.07 -17.29
C MET A 292 -26.78 -7.77 -17.72
N GLN A 293 -26.40 -8.85 -17.04
CA GLN A 293 -25.25 -9.66 -17.46
C GLN A 293 -25.52 -10.28 -18.85
N LEU A 294 -24.54 -10.20 -19.76
CA LEU A 294 -24.68 -10.68 -21.13
C LEU A 294 -24.14 -12.11 -21.32
N ASN A 295 -24.87 -12.94 -22.05
CA ASN A 295 -24.40 -14.25 -22.53
C ASN A 295 -23.52 -14.14 -23.79
N CYS A 296 -23.04 -15.27 -24.33
CA CYS A 296 -22.17 -15.31 -25.50
C CYS A 296 -22.80 -14.81 -26.83
N HIS A 297 -24.11 -14.53 -26.83
CA HIS A 297 -24.83 -13.93 -27.97
C HIS A 297 -25.03 -12.42 -27.79
N SER A 298 -24.35 -11.80 -26.82
CA SER A 298 -24.52 -10.40 -26.40
C SER A 298 -25.96 -10.05 -25.98
N LYS A 299 -26.71 -11.05 -25.49
CA LYS A 299 -28.07 -10.88 -24.97
C LYS A 299 -28.07 -10.94 -23.45
N SER A 300 -28.83 -10.04 -22.83
CA SER A 300 -29.12 -10.03 -21.40
C SER A 300 -30.21 -11.07 -21.06
N ALA A 301 -30.49 -11.27 -19.77
CA ALA A 301 -31.60 -12.13 -19.35
C ALA A 301 -32.97 -11.56 -19.77
N ILE A 302 -33.06 -10.24 -19.99
CA ILE A 302 -34.26 -9.58 -20.54
C ILE A 302 -34.39 -9.87 -22.04
N ASP A 303 -33.30 -9.77 -22.82
CA ASP A 303 -33.32 -9.99 -24.28
C ASP A 303 -33.57 -11.44 -24.74
N VAL A 304 -33.56 -12.39 -23.78
CA VAL A 304 -33.94 -13.79 -24.00
C VAL A 304 -35.34 -14.13 -23.45
N ALA A 305 -35.98 -13.24 -22.69
CA ALA A 305 -37.35 -13.45 -22.24
C ALA A 305 -38.33 -13.33 -23.43
N PRO A 306 -39.19 -14.31 -23.70
CA PRO A 306 -39.96 -14.37 -24.95
C PRO A 306 -41.25 -13.53 -24.96
N THR A 307 -41.64 -12.91 -23.84
CA THR A 307 -42.82 -12.05 -23.73
C THR A 307 -42.46 -10.69 -23.15
N LEU A 308 -43.07 -9.62 -23.67
CA LEU A 308 -42.87 -8.25 -23.18
C LEU A 308 -43.22 -8.10 -21.69
N GLU A 309 -44.30 -8.74 -21.25
CA GLU A 309 -44.71 -8.82 -19.85
C GLU A 309 -43.58 -9.32 -18.93
N LEU A 310 -42.86 -10.37 -19.35
CA LEU A 310 -41.72 -10.89 -18.57
C LEU A 310 -40.51 -9.96 -18.65
N GLN A 311 -40.28 -9.31 -19.79
CA GLN A 311 -39.21 -8.30 -19.93
C GLN A 311 -39.43 -7.10 -19.00
N GLU A 312 -40.67 -6.59 -18.94
CA GLU A 312 -41.08 -5.50 -18.07
C GLU A 312 -41.03 -5.90 -16.59
N ARG A 313 -41.51 -7.11 -16.23
CA ARG A 313 -41.42 -7.65 -14.87
C ARG A 313 -39.96 -7.78 -14.40
N LEU A 314 -39.07 -8.35 -15.24
CA LEU A 314 -37.64 -8.45 -14.95
C LEU A 314 -36.99 -7.07 -14.72
N ALA A 315 -37.29 -6.09 -15.58
CA ALA A 315 -36.74 -4.74 -15.47
C ALA A 315 -37.24 -3.99 -14.22
N TYR A 316 -38.54 -4.11 -13.91
CA TYR A 316 -39.16 -3.47 -12.74
C TYR A 316 -38.66 -4.09 -11.43
N GLU A 317 -38.68 -5.42 -11.30
CA GLU A 317 -38.23 -6.12 -10.09
C GLU A 317 -36.75 -5.88 -9.82
N TYR A 318 -35.88 -5.90 -10.84
CA TYR A 318 -34.46 -5.59 -10.66
C TYR A 318 -34.20 -4.16 -10.15
N LYS A 319 -34.85 -3.14 -10.73
CA LYS A 319 -34.80 -1.76 -10.20
C LYS A 319 -35.24 -1.73 -8.72
N GLY A 320 -36.33 -2.43 -8.41
CA GLY A 320 -36.89 -2.56 -7.07
C GLY A 320 -35.90 -3.18 -6.08
N HIS A 321 -35.35 -4.36 -6.38
CA HIS A 321 -34.37 -5.04 -5.54
C HIS A 321 -33.07 -4.24 -5.39
N CYS A 322 -32.58 -3.56 -6.44
CA CYS A 322 -31.46 -2.63 -6.33
C CYS A 322 -31.74 -1.44 -5.40
N LEU A 323 -32.98 -0.92 -5.38
CA LEU A 323 -33.40 0.14 -4.45
C LEU A 323 -33.53 -0.38 -3.01
N LEU A 324 -34.07 -1.58 -2.80
CA LEU A 324 -34.14 -2.21 -1.48
C LEU A 324 -32.73 -2.46 -0.91
N ASP A 325 -31.79 -2.96 -1.71
CA ASP A 325 -30.39 -3.13 -1.32
C ASP A 325 -29.73 -1.79 -0.96
N ALA A 326 -29.91 -0.75 -1.79
CA ALA A 326 -29.43 0.60 -1.50
C ALA A 326 -29.93 1.12 -0.14
N CYS A 327 -31.17 0.79 0.22
CA CYS A 327 -31.77 1.18 1.50
C CYS A 327 -31.21 0.36 2.67
N ARG A 328 -31.10 -0.97 2.52
CA ARG A 328 -30.47 -1.87 3.53
C ARG A 328 -29.03 -1.47 3.85
N GLN A 329 -28.24 -1.15 2.82
CA GLN A 329 -26.83 -0.73 2.93
C GLN A 329 -26.64 0.77 3.27
N ALA A 330 -27.73 1.55 3.29
CA ALA A 330 -27.72 3.01 3.35
C ALA A 330 -26.79 3.69 2.31
N ASP A 331 -26.68 3.12 1.11
CA ASP A 331 -25.84 3.61 0.03
C ASP A 331 -26.55 4.71 -0.77
N LEU A 332 -26.20 5.96 -0.46
CA LEU A 332 -26.70 7.16 -1.12
C LEU A 332 -26.36 7.24 -2.63
N THR A 333 -25.35 6.51 -3.10
CA THR A 333 -24.95 6.48 -4.52
C THR A 333 -25.87 5.54 -5.31
N LYS A 334 -26.05 4.30 -4.83
CA LYS A 334 -27.08 3.39 -5.37
C LYS A 334 -28.48 4.02 -5.26
N LEU A 335 -28.81 4.64 -4.12
CA LEU A 335 -30.11 5.29 -3.91
C LEU A 335 -30.38 6.34 -4.99
N LYS A 336 -29.43 7.24 -5.27
CA LYS A 336 -29.56 8.24 -6.34
C LYS A 336 -29.68 7.65 -7.74
N LYS A 337 -29.13 6.45 -7.99
CA LYS A 337 -29.21 5.74 -9.28
C LYS A 337 -30.57 5.06 -9.50
N TYR A 338 -31.16 4.48 -8.46
CA TYR A 338 -32.35 3.61 -8.58
C TYR A 338 -33.66 4.22 -8.03
N LEU A 339 -33.62 5.30 -7.23
CA LEU A 339 -34.81 5.92 -6.66
C LEU A 339 -35.62 6.73 -7.70
N SER A 340 -36.64 6.11 -8.28
CA SER A 340 -37.64 6.75 -9.14
C SER A 340 -39.05 6.67 -8.54
N GLN A 341 -40.00 7.42 -9.12
CA GLN A 341 -41.40 7.40 -8.70
C GLN A 341 -42.09 6.05 -8.94
N GLU A 342 -41.56 5.26 -9.87
CA GLU A 342 -42.00 3.90 -10.24
C GLU A 342 -41.74 2.89 -9.11
N VAL A 343 -40.56 2.95 -8.49
CA VAL A 343 -40.09 1.92 -7.53
C VAL A 343 -39.98 2.39 -6.08
N VAL A 344 -40.22 3.67 -5.77
CA VAL A 344 -40.18 4.19 -4.37
C VAL A 344 -41.12 3.44 -3.41
N ASN A 345 -42.20 2.85 -3.93
CA ASN A 345 -43.15 2.02 -3.20
C ASN A 345 -43.14 0.54 -3.65
N PHE A 346 -42.04 0.08 -4.26
CA PHE A 346 -41.82 -1.34 -4.56
C PHE A 346 -41.96 -2.18 -3.29
N LYS A 347 -42.51 -3.40 -3.41
CA LYS A 347 -42.65 -4.35 -2.30
C LYS A 347 -41.89 -5.61 -2.64
N HIS A 348 -41.02 -6.06 -1.73
CA HIS A 348 -40.27 -7.31 -1.91
C HIS A 348 -41.27 -8.48 -2.06
N PRO A 349 -41.22 -9.30 -3.13
CA PRO A 349 -42.24 -10.33 -3.38
C PRO A 349 -42.41 -11.32 -2.22
N TYR A 350 -41.31 -11.64 -1.52
CA TYR A 350 -41.30 -12.63 -0.44
C TYR A 350 -41.61 -12.07 0.95
N THR A 351 -41.04 -10.94 1.39
CA THR A 351 -41.24 -10.36 2.74
C THR A 351 -42.29 -9.23 2.78
N GLY A 352 -42.63 -8.63 1.64
CA GLY A 352 -43.50 -7.46 1.55
C GLY A 352 -42.85 -6.12 1.92
N ASP A 353 -41.55 -6.11 2.28
CA ASP A 353 -40.85 -4.88 2.69
C ASP A 353 -40.79 -3.85 1.56
N THR A 354 -40.99 -2.59 1.92
CA THR A 354 -40.76 -1.43 1.04
C THR A 354 -39.34 -0.86 1.21
N PRO A 355 -38.85 0.02 0.32
CA PRO A 355 -37.60 0.76 0.53
C PRO A 355 -37.53 1.44 1.91
N LEU A 356 -38.67 1.89 2.44
CA LEU A 356 -38.77 2.53 3.74
C LEU A 356 -38.56 1.53 4.90
N HIS A 357 -39.14 0.33 4.84
CA HIS A 357 -38.85 -0.76 5.80
C HIS A 357 -37.36 -1.12 5.78
N CYS A 358 -36.78 -1.26 4.58
CA CYS A 358 -35.36 -1.56 4.41
C CYS A 358 -34.43 -0.43 4.91
N ALA A 359 -34.83 0.83 4.76
CA ALA A 359 -34.04 1.98 5.22
C ALA A 359 -34.09 2.12 6.75
N VAL A 360 -35.24 1.92 7.39
CA VAL A 360 -35.39 2.07 8.85
C VAL A 360 -34.85 0.87 9.63
N ALA A 361 -34.78 -0.32 9.02
CA ALA A 361 -34.05 -1.46 9.58
C ALA A 361 -32.51 -1.35 9.43
N SER A 362 -32.01 -0.43 8.60
CA SER A 362 -30.58 -0.37 8.26
C SER A 362 -29.71 -0.05 9.49
N PRO A 363 -28.68 -0.87 9.81
CA PRO A 363 -27.79 -0.60 10.94
C PRO A 363 -26.85 0.59 10.68
N TYR A 364 -26.72 1.04 9.43
CA TYR A 364 -25.76 2.05 9.03
C TYR A 364 -26.25 3.49 9.34
N PRO A 365 -25.39 4.37 9.89
CA PRO A 365 -25.81 5.70 10.36
C PRO A 365 -26.26 6.66 9.24
N LYS A 366 -26.02 6.32 7.96
CA LYS A 366 -26.54 7.08 6.81
C LYS A 366 -28.04 6.88 6.58
N ARG A 367 -28.69 5.92 7.26
CA ARG A 367 -30.14 5.65 7.17
C ARG A 367 -30.98 6.92 7.23
N LYS A 368 -30.62 7.87 8.09
CA LYS A 368 -31.34 9.14 8.26
C LYS A 368 -31.57 9.86 6.92
N GLN A 369 -30.49 10.03 6.15
CA GLN A 369 -30.48 10.72 4.86
C GLN A 369 -31.20 9.92 3.76
N VAL A 370 -31.24 8.59 3.90
CA VAL A 370 -31.99 7.68 3.01
C VAL A 370 -33.49 7.79 3.28
N VAL A 371 -33.91 7.70 4.55
CA VAL A 371 -35.31 7.87 4.97
C VAL A 371 -35.84 9.23 4.53
N GLU A 372 -35.11 10.32 4.79
CA GLU A 372 -35.46 11.67 4.29
C GLU A 372 -35.60 11.72 2.76
N ALA A 373 -34.77 10.99 2.00
CA ALA A 373 -34.83 10.96 0.55
C ALA A 373 -36.03 10.14 0.00
N LEU A 374 -36.41 9.06 0.68
CA LEU A 374 -37.62 8.29 0.39
C LEU A 374 -38.88 9.09 0.73
N VAL A 375 -38.92 9.76 1.88
CA VAL A 375 -39.99 10.70 2.28
C VAL A 375 -40.15 11.79 1.22
N ARG A 376 -39.04 12.43 0.80
CA ARG A 376 -39.02 13.44 -0.28
C ARG A 376 -39.40 12.90 -1.67
N LYS A 377 -39.59 11.59 -1.84
CA LYS A 377 -40.12 10.94 -3.04
C LYS A 377 -41.49 10.27 -2.82
N ASN A 378 -42.18 10.66 -1.76
CA ASN A 378 -43.53 10.21 -1.42
C ASN A 378 -43.62 8.68 -1.23
N ALA A 379 -42.63 8.13 -0.53
CA ALA A 379 -42.70 6.77 0.03
C ALA A 379 -43.86 6.66 1.02
N ALA A 380 -44.57 5.54 1.00
CA ALA A 380 -45.76 5.34 1.79
C ALA A 380 -45.42 4.98 3.25
N MET A 381 -45.55 5.96 4.16
CA MET A 381 -45.19 5.87 5.59
C MET A 381 -45.84 4.71 6.36
N ASN A 382 -47.00 4.22 5.89
CA ASN A 382 -47.93 3.39 6.66
C ASN A 382 -48.26 2.05 5.99
N GLU A 383 -47.51 1.67 4.95
CA GLU A 383 -47.63 0.34 4.34
C GLU A 383 -47.24 -0.75 5.34
N LYS A 384 -47.81 -1.94 5.17
CA LYS A 384 -47.46 -3.13 5.94
C LYS A 384 -46.64 -4.11 5.11
N ASN A 385 -45.61 -4.70 5.72
CA ASN A 385 -44.95 -5.89 5.19
C ASN A 385 -45.80 -7.16 5.48
N LYS A 386 -45.32 -8.37 5.13
CA LYS A 386 -46.11 -9.61 5.34
C LYS A 386 -46.21 -10.04 6.81
N ASP A 387 -45.32 -9.55 7.68
CA ASP A 387 -45.43 -9.70 9.13
C ASP A 387 -46.44 -8.70 9.74
N PHE A 388 -47.15 -7.95 8.90
CA PHE A 388 -48.08 -6.89 9.22
C PHE A 388 -47.47 -5.70 9.98
N LEU A 389 -46.14 -5.60 10.00
CA LEU A 389 -45.39 -4.49 10.60
C LEU A 389 -45.40 -3.29 9.66
N THR A 390 -45.38 -2.09 10.24
CA THR A 390 -45.15 -0.82 9.53
C THR A 390 -43.68 -0.38 9.66
N PRO A 391 -43.19 0.60 8.86
CA PRO A 391 -41.86 1.18 9.04
C PRO A 391 -41.63 1.74 10.45
N LEU A 392 -42.68 2.25 11.11
CA LEU A 392 -42.58 2.73 12.50
C LEU A 392 -42.37 1.57 13.49
N HIS A 393 -43.04 0.43 13.29
CA HIS A 393 -42.81 -0.78 14.10
C HIS A 393 -41.37 -1.28 13.91
N VAL A 394 -40.91 -1.41 12.66
CA VAL A 394 -39.54 -1.87 12.36
C VAL A 394 -38.48 -0.91 12.91
N ALA A 395 -38.66 0.40 12.79
CA ALA A 395 -37.77 1.41 13.39
C ALA A 395 -37.71 1.30 14.93
N THR A 396 -38.85 0.98 15.55
CA THR A 396 -38.99 0.84 17.00
C THR A 396 -38.31 -0.43 17.51
N ASP A 397 -38.52 -1.57 16.85
CA ASP A 397 -37.89 -2.85 17.19
C ASP A 397 -36.35 -2.76 17.11
N HIS A 398 -35.82 -2.02 16.13
CA HIS A 398 -34.38 -1.79 15.99
C HIS A 398 -33.84 -0.64 16.87
N SER A 399 -34.68 -0.01 17.70
CA SER A 399 -34.31 1.14 18.53
C SER A 399 -33.69 2.32 17.75
N HIS A 400 -34.08 2.50 16.49
CA HIS A 400 -33.56 3.53 15.58
C HIS A 400 -34.32 4.85 15.75
N TYR A 401 -34.07 5.52 16.88
CA TYR A 401 -34.73 6.77 17.28
C TYR A 401 -34.68 7.88 16.22
N ASP A 402 -33.59 7.98 15.46
CA ASP A 402 -33.41 8.95 14.36
C ASP A 402 -34.33 8.67 13.17
N ALA A 403 -34.69 7.41 12.93
CA ALA A 403 -35.69 7.01 11.94
C ALA A 403 -37.12 7.20 12.48
N MET A 404 -37.38 6.86 13.75
CA MET A 404 -38.68 7.05 14.41
C MET A 404 -39.12 8.53 14.36
N ASP A 405 -38.22 9.45 14.74
CA ASP A 405 -38.49 10.89 14.73
C ASP A 405 -38.84 11.42 13.34
N ILE A 406 -38.11 11.02 12.28
CA ILE A 406 -38.45 11.43 10.90
C ILE A 406 -39.83 10.89 10.48
N LEU A 407 -40.12 9.61 10.73
CA LEU A 407 -41.41 9.02 10.38
C LEU A 407 -42.57 9.77 11.05
N LEU A 408 -42.43 10.10 12.34
CA LEU A 408 -43.48 10.78 13.11
C LEU A 408 -43.66 12.24 12.69
N ARG A 409 -42.57 12.98 12.42
CA ARG A 409 -42.62 14.34 11.83
C ARG A 409 -43.32 14.37 10.46
N HIS A 410 -43.25 13.29 9.69
CA HIS A 410 -43.88 13.15 8.38
C HIS A 410 -45.16 12.30 8.41
N ASN A 411 -45.91 12.35 9.52
CA ASN A 411 -47.26 11.81 9.67
C ASN A 411 -47.38 10.28 9.47
N ALA A 412 -46.37 9.52 9.88
CA ALA A 412 -46.59 8.10 10.19
C ALA A 412 -47.65 7.95 11.30
N LYS A 413 -48.53 6.95 11.16
CA LYS A 413 -49.63 6.70 12.09
C LYS A 413 -49.08 6.08 13.37
N VAL A 414 -48.88 6.92 14.40
CA VAL A 414 -48.37 6.52 15.71
C VAL A 414 -49.17 5.36 16.35
N ASN A 415 -50.49 5.35 16.13
CA ASN A 415 -51.43 4.31 16.58
C ASN A 415 -51.70 3.22 15.52
N ALA A 416 -50.78 2.98 14.57
CA ALA A 416 -50.88 1.83 13.68
C ALA A 416 -50.73 0.51 14.46
N LEU A 417 -51.62 -0.45 14.18
CA LEU A 417 -51.60 -1.80 14.78
C LEU A 417 -50.85 -2.78 13.88
N ASP A 418 -50.10 -3.73 14.44
CA ASP A 418 -49.48 -4.83 13.70
C ASP A 418 -50.43 -6.03 13.50
N GLY A 419 -49.91 -7.24 13.23
CA GLY A 419 -50.70 -8.48 13.08
C GLY A 419 -51.21 -9.07 14.41
N LEU A 420 -50.69 -8.61 15.55
CA LEU A 420 -51.11 -8.98 16.90
C LEU A 420 -52.01 -7.91 17.54
N GLY A 421 -52.36 -6.86 16.80
CA GLY A 421 -53.09 -5.69 17.30
C GLY A 421 -52.23 -4.73 18.13
N GLN A 422 -50.90 -4.86 18.08
CA GLN A 422 -49.98 -4.08 18.92
C GLN A 422 -49.54 -2.79 18.22
N THR A 423 -49.46 -1.68 18.96
CA THR A 423 -48.83 -0.44 18.48
C THR A 423 -47.31 -0.47 18.65
N ALA A 424 -46.61 0.51 18.07
CA ALA A 424 -45.18 0.72 18.34
C ALA A 424 -44.86 0.80 19.85
N LEU A 425 -45.76 1.40 20.65
CA LEU A 425 -45.62 1.48 22.10
C LEU A 425 -45.59 0.08 22.74
N HIS A 426 -46.57 -0.77 22.42
CA HIS A 426 -46.63 -2.16 22.93
C HIS A 426 -45.34 -2.96 22.64
N ARG A 427 -44.70 -2.71 21.49
CA ARG A 427 -43.47 -3.38 21.10
C ARG A 427 -42.26 -2.85 21.89
N CYS A 428 -42.15 -1.54 22.10
CA CYS A 428 -41.01 -0.94 22.81
C CYS A 428 -41.04 -1.15 24.34
N VAL A 429 -42.23 -1.16 24.97
CA VAL A 429 -42.35 -1.27 26.44
C VAL A 429 -41.95 -2.64 26.97
N ARG A 430 -42.09 -3.67 26.13
CA ARG A 430 -41.73 -5.06 26.39
C ARG A 430 -40.21 -5.28 26.42
N GLU A 431 -39.45 -4.42 25.76
CA GLU A 431 -37.97 -4.42 25.71
C GLU A 431 -37.37 -3.35 26.65
N ASP A 432 -38.16 -2.82 27.60
CA ASP A 432 -37.83 -1.69 28.50
C ASP A 432 -37.28 -0.44 27.78
N ASN A 433 -37.64 -0.20 26.52
CA ASN A 433 -37.09 0.90 25.74
C ASN A 433 -37.74 2.25 26.11
N VAL A 434 -37.20 2.85 27.16
CA VAL A 434 -37.52 4.19 27.68
C VAL A 434 -37.49 5.28 26.60
N GLN A 435 -36.53 5.26 25.67
CA GLN A 435 -36.36 6.35 24.70
C GLN A 435 -37.37 6.26 23.56
N ALA A 436 -37.63 5.06 23.05
CA ALA A 436 -38.72 4.82 22.10
C ALA A 436 -40.09 5.17 22.72
N CYS A 437 -40.31 4.82 24.00
CA CYS A 437 -41.53 5.18 24.72
C CYS A 437 -41.71 6.70 24.84
N ARG A 438 -40.68 7.44 25.27
CA ARG A 438 -40.71 8.92 25.36
C ARG A 438 -41.01 9.58 24.02
N ILE A 439 -40.38 9.11 22.93
CA ILE A 439 -40.63 9.61 21.57
C ILE A 439 -42.09 9.35 21.16
N LEU A 440 -42.62 8.15 21.37
CA LEU A 440 -43.99 7.82 20.99
C LEU A 440 -45.02 8.61 21.81
N LEU A 441 -44.79 8.84 23.10
CA LEU A 441 -45.63 9.69 23.95
C LEU A 441 -45.60 11.17 23.50
N LEU A 442 -44.44 11.72 23.12
CA LEU A 442 -44.30 13.07 22.58
C LEU A 442 -45.14 13.30 21.32
N TYR A 443 -45.31 12.25 20.49
CA TYR A 443 -46.16 12.27 19.30
C TYR A 443 -47.58 11.73 19.55
N ASN A 444 -48.06 11.75 20.81
CA ASN A 444 -49.43 11.39 21.23
C ASN A 444 -49.85 9.96 20.82
N VAL A 445 -48.98 8.97 21.05
CA VAL A 445 -49.41 7.55 21.04
C VAL A 445 -50.48 7.32 22.11
N ASP A 446 -51.46 6.47 21.82
CA ASP A 446 -52.51 6.10 22.76
C ASP A 446 -52.09 4.84 23.56
N PRO A 447 -51.86 4.95 24.88
CA PRO A 447 -51.50 3.82 25.72
C PRO A 447 -52.70 2.94 26.12
N SER A 448 -53.94 3.37 25.87
CA SER A 448 -55.18 2.66 26.21
C SER A 448 -55.61 1.63 25.16
N ILE A 449 -55.00 1.66 23.97
CA ILE A 449 -55.18 0.64 22.93
C ILE A 449 -54.85 -0.74 23.51
N VAL A 450 -55.65 -1.74 23.13
CA VAL A 450 -55.55 -3.13 23.62
C VAL A 450 -55.16 -4.05 22.45
N SER A 451 -54.18 -4.93 22.66
CA SER A 451 -53.80 -5.93 21.66
C SER A 451 -54.86 -7.04 21.48
N LEU A 452 -54.72 -7.88 20.45
CA LEU A 452 -55.58 -9.06 20.25
C LEU A 452 -55.48 -10.11 21.37
N GLN A 453 -54.50 -9.98 22.27
CA GLN A 453 -54.35 -10.83 23.46
C GLN A 453 -55.02 -10.23 24.71
N GLY A 454 -55.62 -9.03 24.62
CA GLY A 454 -56.34 -8.39 25.73
C GLY A 454 -55.49 -7.51 26.64
N TYR A 455 -54.25 -7.17 26.26
CA TYR A 455 -53.34 -6.34 27.06
C TYR A 455 -53.18 -4.93 26.48
N THR A 456 -53.18 -3.92 27.37
CA THR A 456 -52.68 -2.56 27.09
C THR A 456 -51.15 -2.51 27.22
N ALA A 457 -50.52 -1.46 26.69
CA ALA A 457 -49.08 -1.26 26.80
C ALA A 457 -48.59 -1.25 28.26
N ALA A 458 -49.33 -0.64 29.19
CA ALA A 458 -48.96 -0.61 30.61
C ALA A 458 -48.96 -1.99 31.28
N GLN A 459 -49.77 -2.94 30.80
CA GLN A 459 -49.84 -4.31 31.36
C GLN A 459 -48.71 -5.23 30.88
N ILE A 460 -47.95 -4.82 29.86
CA ILE A 460 -46.79 -5.55 29.32
C ILE A 460 -45.47 -4.76 29.43
N ALA A 461 -45.48 -3.61 30.13
CA ALA A 461 -44.33 -2.76 30.31
C ALA A 461 -43.39 -3.29 31.41
N ALA A 462 -42.08 -3.27 31.13
CA ALA A 462 -41.06 -3.45 32.15
C ALA A 462 -41.01 -2.25 33.12
N GLU A 463 -40.40 -2.41 34.30
CA GLU A 463 -40.55 -1.47 35.43
C GLU A 463 -40.18 -0.01 35.12
N ASN A 464 -39.19 0.25 34.27
CA ASN A 464 -38.72 1.62 34.03
C ASN A 464 -39.65 2.35 33.07
N VAL A 465 -40.13 1.64 32.03
CA VAL A 465 -41.15 2.16 31.13
C VAL A 465 -42.52 2.26 31.81
N LEU A 466 -42.88 1.32 32.71
CA LEU A 466 -44.14 1.37 33.45
C LEU A 466 -44.26 2.64 34.30
N LYS A 467 -43.18 3.08 34.95
CA LYS A 467 -43.13 4.36 35.70
C LYS A 467 -43.46 5.55 34.79
N ILE A 468 -42.97 5.57 33.56
CA ILE A 468 -43.23 6.63 32.56
C ILE A 468 -44.67 6.59 32.01
N LEU A 469 -45.32 5.42 32.01
CA LEU A 469 -46.73 5.29 31.63
C LEU A 469 -47.70 5.62 32.78
N GLN A 470 -47.26 5.51 34.04
CA GLN A 470 -48.06 5.84 35.23
C GLN A 470 -47.90 7.30 35.65
N ASP A 471 -46.69 7.83 35.56
CA ASP A 471 -46.33 9.24 35.80
C ASP A 471 -45.65 9.78 34.52
N PRO A 472 -46.43 10.05 33.45
CA PRO A 472 -45.89 10.69 32.25
C PRO A 472 -45.34 12.07 32.65
N PRO A 473 -44.09 12.39 32.26
CA PRO A 473 -43.36 13.52 32.84
C PRO A 473 -44.14 14.82 32.67
N SER A 474 -44.70 15.30 33.78
CA SER A 474 -45.50 16.51 33.85
C SER A 474 -44.60 17.74 33.74
N GLY A 475 -44.22 18.06 32.50
CA GLY A 475 -43.30 19.15 32.16
C GLY A 475 -43.76 20.49 32.73
N GLY A 476 -43.19 20.88 33.86
CA GLY A 476 -43.38 22.20 34.44
C GLY A 476 -42.73 23.25 33.54
N ALA A 477 -43.36 24.41 33.39
CA ALA A 477 -42.93 25.46 32.45
C ALA A 477 -41.50 26.03 32.68
N ALA A 478 -40.81 25.63 33.75
CA ALA A 478 -39.40 25.91 33.96
C ALA A 478 -38.50 25.04 33.05
N ASP A 479 -38.74 23.72 32.99
CA ASP A 479 -37.95 22.80 32.16
C ASP A 479 -38.11 23.10 30.67
N ASP A 480 -39.32 23.46 30.25
CA ASP A 480 -39.63 23.93 28.90
C ASP A 480 -38.88 25.24 28.57
N ALA A 481 -38.85 26.21 29.50
CA ALA A 481 -38.11 27.45 29.31
C ALA A 481 -36.57 27.22 29.23
N GLU A 482 -36.01 26.31 30.03
CA GLU A 482 -34.59 25.96 29.94
C GLU A 482 -34.25 25.21 28.64
N ALA A 483 -35.11 24.26 28.22
CA ALA A 483 -34.96 23.56 26.94
C ALA A 483 -35.08 24.52 25.74
N GLN A 484 -36.05 25.44 25.76
CA GLN A 484 -36.19 26.49 24.74
C GLN A 484 -34.98 27.42 24.69
N LEU A 485 -34.39 27.79 25.84
CA LEU A 485 -33.18 28.62 25.89
C LEU A 485 -31.97 27.91 25.28
N LEU A 486 -31.80 26.61 25.55
CA LEU A 486 -30.72 25.78 24.97
C LEU A 486 -30.88 25.68 23.45
N GLU A 487 -32.09 25.41 22.95
CA GLU A 487 -32.33 25.32 21.50
C GLU A 487 -32.27 26.69 20.80
N ALA A 488 -32.76 27.76 21.41
CA ALA A 488 -32.62 29.13 20.91
C ALA A 488 -31.14 29.55 20.81
N SER A 489 -30.33 29.18 21.80
CA SER A 489 -28.89 29.46 21.80
C SER A 489 -28.11 28.64 20.77
N LYS A 490 -28.63 27.47 20.39
CA LYS A 490 -28.12 26.59 19.32
C LYS A 490 -28.57 27.05 17.92
N SER A 491 -29.83 27.46 17.78
CA SER A 491 -30.41 27.96 16.52
C SER A 491 -29.90 29.36 16.16
N GLY A 492 -29.56 30.18 17.17
CA GLY A 492 -29.16 31.57 17.01
C GLY A 492 -30.30 32.58 17.13
N ASP A 493 -31.47 32.18 17.63
CA ASP A 493 -32.61 33.06 17.87
C ASP A 493 -32.37 33.95 19.09
N LEU A 494 -31.66 35.07 18.87
CA LEU A 494 -31.38 36.07 19.89
C LEU A 494 -32.67 36.64 20.50
N ALA A 495 -33.74 36.84 19.71
CA ALA A 495 -35.00 37.39 20.22
C ALA A 495 -35.74 36.39 21.14
N ALA A 496 -35.53 35.08 20.98
CA ALA A 496 -35.95 34.09 21.97
C ALA A 496 -35.06 34.07 23.22
N VAL A 497 -33.73 34.13 23.07
CA VAL A 497 -32.79 34.20 24.20
C VAL A 497 -33.06 35.43 25.07
N GLU A 498 -33.21 36.61 24.47
CA GLU A 498 -33.57 37.87 25.12
C GLU A 498 -34.88 37.73 25.92
N ARG A 499 -35.96 37.28 25.27
CA ARG A 499 -37.29 37.14 25.87
C ARG A 499 -37.30 36.14 27.04
N ILE A 500 -36.62 35.01 26.89
CA ILE A 500 -36.56 33.98 27.93
C ILE A 500 -35.73 34.47 29.12
N LEU A 501 -34.60 35.14 28.90
CA LEU A 501 -33.76 35.65 29.99
C LEU A 501 -34.31 36.91 30.66
N GLN A 502 -35.15 37.69 29.97
CA GLN A 502 -35.96 38.74 30.61
C GLN A 502 -37.03 38.17 31.54
N ALA A 503 -37.62 37.01 31.20
CA ALA A 503 -38.64 36.34 32.02
C ALA A 503 -38.04 35.47 33.14
N ASN A 504 -36.89 34.83 32.90
CA ASN A 504 -36.16 33.98 33.84
C ASN A 504 -34.64 34.20 33.72
N PRO A 505 -34.08 35.24 34.38
CA PRO A 505 -32.64 35.54 34.31
C PRO A 505 -31.74 34.41 34.83
N HIS A 506 -32.25 33.57 35.75
CA HIS A 506 -31.47 32.49 36.35
C HIS A 506 -31.18 31.34 35.39
N ALA A 507 -31.97 31.19 34.33
CA ALA A 507 -31.78 30.16 33.30
C ALA A 507 -30.51 30.34 32.44
N VAL A 508 -29.81 31.49 32.52
CA VAL A 508 -28.62 31.78 31.68
C VAL A 508 -27.51 30.73 31.77
N ASN A 509 -27.44 29.99 32.88
CA ASN A 509 -26.52 28.87 33.12
C ASN A 509 -27.25 27.52 33.31
N CYS A 510 -28.43 27.35 32.72
CA CYS A 510 -29.14 26.07 32.65
C CYS A 510 -28.28 24.98 31.99
N ARG A 511 -28.70 23.71 32.11
CA ARG A 511 -27.91 22.58 31.63
C ARG A 511 -28.75 21.59 30.84
N ASP A 512 -28.19 21.14 29.72
CA ASP A 512 -28.64 19.99 28.93
C ASP A 512 -28.54 18.68 29.74
N LEU A 513 -29.55 18.41 30.58
CA LEU A 513 -29.56 17.29 31.54
C LEU A 513 -29.55 15.91 30.85
N ASP A 514 -30.30 15.77 29.74
CA ASP A 514 -30.37 14.52 28.97
C ASP A 514 -29.07 14.22 28.21
N GLY A 515 -28.31 15.23 27.81
CA GLY A 515 -27.07 15.09 27.04
C GLY A 515 -25.78 15.24 27.87
N ARG A 516 -25.02 16.29 27.56
CA ARG A 516 -23.66 16.55 28.08
C ARG A 516 -23.63 17.56 29.23
N HIS A 517 -24.77 17.96 29.79
CA HIS A 517 -24.86 19.03 30.80
C HIS A 517 -24.27 20.37 30.27
N SER A 518 -24.37 20.57 28.95
CA SER A 518 -23.92 21.77 28.24
C SER A 518 -24.79 22.97 28.62
N THR A 519 -24.19 24.16 28.75
CA THR A 519 -24.94 25.42 29.00
C THR A 519 -25.33 26.11 27.70
N PRO A 520 -26.24 27.12 27.70
CA PRO A 520 -26.56 27.95 26.54
C PRO A 520 -25.31 28.48 25.82
N LEU A 521 -24.29 28.91 26.59
CA LEU A 521 -23.02 29.40 26.08
C LEU A 521 -22.20 28.33 25.34
N HIS A 522 -22.27 27.05 25.75
CA HIS A 522 -21.62 25.96 25.02
C HIS A 522 -22.22 25.73 23.63
N PHE A 523 -23.55 25.86 23.52
CA PHE A 523 -24.26 25.75 22.25
C PHE A 523 -24.00 26.96 21.35
N ALA A 524 -24.20 28.18 21.88
CA ALA A 524 -23.94 29.41 21.14
C ALA A 524 -22.48 29.47 20.63
N ALA A 525 -21.52 29.04 21.45
CA ALA A 525 -20.11 28.96 21.06
C ALA A 525 -19.83 27.86 20.03
N GLY A 526 -20.48 26.69 20.12
CA GLY A 526 -20.27 25.58 19.18
C GLY A 526 -20.92 25.77 17.80
N PHE A 527 -21.99 26.58 17.73
CA PHE A 527 -22.77 26.83 16.50
C PHE A 527 -22.53 28.23 15.89
N ASN A 528 -21.46 28.92 16.29
CA ASN A 528 -21.04 30.26 15.83
C ASN A 528 -22.12 31.36 15.96
N ARG A 529 -22.79 31.45 17.12
CA ARG A 529 -23.88 32.40 17.34
C ARG A 529 -23.39 33.70 17.98
N VAL A 530 -22.46 34.41 17.34
CA VAL A 530 -21.74 35.57 17.91
C VAL A 530 -22.66 36.53 18.71
N PRO A 531 -23.80 37.05 18.20
CA PRO A 531 -24.65 37.96 18.97
C PRO A 531 -25.28 37.33 20.22
N VAL A 532 -25.56 36.03 20.19
CA VAL A 532 -26.04 35.28 21.35
C VAL A 532 -24.91 35.03 22.35
N VAL A 533 -23.69 34.75 21.88
CA VAL A 533 -22.51 34.63 22.78
C VAL A 533 -22.25 35.96 23.50
N GLU A 534 -22.30 37.08 22.79
CA GLU A 534 -22.20 38.43 23.37
C GLU A 534 -23.32 38.69 24.40
N TYR A 535 -24.58 38.43 24.04
CA TYR A 535 -25.71 38.63 24.95
C TYR A 535 -25.64 37.76 26.20
N LEU A 536 -25.33 36.46 26.05
CA LEU A 536 -25.19 35.52 27.17
C LEU A 536 -24.06 35.94 28.12
N LEU A 537 -22.89 36.33 27.59
CA LEU A 537 -21.78 36.81 28.41
C LEU A 537 -22.13 38.12 29.15
N ALA A 538 -22.85 39.03 28.51
CA ALA A 538 -23.34 40.26 29.14
C ALA A 538 -24.36 40.01 30.27
N HIS A 539 -25.11 38.90 30.21
CA HIS A 539 -26.13 38.52 31.19
C HIS A 539 -25.66 37.43 32.18
N GLY A 540 -24.35 37.22 32.32
CA GLY A 540 -23.77 36.39 33.39
C GLY A 540 -23.62 34.91 33.07
N ALA A 541 -23.56 34.52 31.79
CA ALA A 541 -23.16 33.17 31.42
C ALA A 541 -21.71 32.86 31.84
N ASP A 542 -21.50 31.73 32.51
CA ASP A 542 -20.21 31.33 33.04
C ASP A 542 -19.29 30.81 31.92
N VAL A 543 -18.28 31.62 31.58
CA VAL A 543 -17.24 31.33 30.58
C VAL A 543 -16.33 30.15 30.98
N HIS A 544 -16.34 29.76 32.25
CA HIS A 544 -15.61 28.62 32.81
C HIS A 544 -16.49 27.40 33.07
N ALA A 545 -17.80 27.47 32.77
CA ALA A 545 -18.74 26.38 32.98
C ALA A 545 -18.22 25.11 32.32
N LYS A 546 -18.29 23.98 33.04
CA LYS A 546 -17.89 22.67 32.54
C LYS A 546 -19.07 21.77 32.23
N ASP A 547 -19.03 21.19 31.03
CA ASP A 547 -19.85 20.06 30.62
C ASP A 547 -19.43 18.76 31.34
N LYS A 548 -20.15 17.67 31.06
CA LYS A 548 -19.95 16.31 31.59
C LYS A 548 -18.61 15.66 31.17
N GLY A 549 -17.98 16.15 30.10
CA GLY A 549 -16.61 15.82 29.70
C GLY A 549 -15.53 16.73 30.30
N GLY A 550 -15.92 17.76 31.07
CA GLY A 550 -15.02 18.77 31.64
C GLY A 550 -14.61 19.88 30.66
N LEU A 551 -15.21 19.91 29.46
CA LEU A 551 -15.00 20.93 28.44
C LEU A 551 -15.71 22.22 28.85
N VAL A 552 -15.06 23.36 28.59
CA VAL A 552 -15.66 24.71 28.65
C VAL A 552 -15.97 25.24 27.24
N PRO A 553 -16.82 26.28 27.06
CA PRO A 553 -17.27 26.75 25.73
C PRO A 553 -16.15 27.07 24.73
N LEU A 554 -14.98 27.51 25.22
CA LEU A 554 -13.81 27.78 24.40
C LEU A 554 -13.32 26.54 23.60
N HIS A 555 -13.47 25.32 24.13
CA HIS A 555 -13.13 24.11 23.37
C HIS A 555 -14.06 23.91 22.18
N ASN A 556 -15.37 24.15 22.34
CA ASN A 556 -16.33 24.03 21.24
C ASN A 556 -15.99 25.03 20.12
N ALA A 557 -15.73 26.29 20.48
CA ALA A 557 -15.34 27.32 19.51
C ALA A 557 -14.04 26.94 18.76
N CYS A 558 -13.02 26.48 19.49
CA CYS A 558 -11.74 26.06 18.93
C CYS A 558 -11.85 24.81 18.05
N SER A 559 -12.64 23.81 18.45
CA SER A 559 -12.79 22.54 17.74
C SER A 559 -13.53 22.71 16.41
N TYR A 560 -14.62 23.49 16.41
CA TYR A 560 -15.39 23.74 15.18
C TYR A 560 -14.76 24.83 14.29
N GLY A 561 -13.97 25.74 14.86
CA GLY A 561 -13.16 26.70 14.10
C GLY A 561 -13.72 28.13 14.05
N HIS A 562 -14.44 28.56 15.09
CA HIS A 562 -15.16 29.83 15.13
C HIS A 562 -14.28 30.93 15.73
N TYR A 563 -13.62 31.71 14.87
CA TYR A 563 -12.58 32.67 15.30
C TYR A 563 -13.14 33.78 16.19
N GLU A 564 -14.22 34.45 15.77
CA GLU A 564 -14.79 35.61 16.47
C GLU A 564 -15.29 35.21 17.86
N VAL A 565 -15.98 34.08 17.96
CA VAL A 565 -16.40 33.47 19.24
C VAL A 565 -15.20 33.14 20.12
N THR A 566 -14.12 32.58 19.55
CA THR A 566 -12.91 32.26 20.32
C THR A 566 -12.27 33.52 20.90
N GLU A 567 -12.14 34.57 20.09
CA GLU A 567 -11.57 35.86 20.51
C GLU A 567 -12.44 36.53 21.58
N LEU A 568 -13.77 36.50 21.42
CA LEU A 568 -14.73 37.03 22.39
C LEU A 568 -14.65 36.29 23.73
N LEU A 569 -14.65 34.95 23.73
CA LEU A 569 -14.52 34.15 24.95
C LEU A 569 -13.21 34.45 25.68
N VAL A 570 -12.09 34.57 24.97
CA VAL A 570 -10.78 34.91 25.56
C VAL A 570 -10.77 36.36 26.10
N LYS A 571 -11.38 37.32 25.40
CA LYS A 571 -11.59 38.70 25.92
C LYS A 571 -12.41 38.72 27.21
N HIS A 572 -13.42 37.86 27.33
CA HIS A 572 -14.20 37.66 28.55
C HIS A 572 -13.54 36.72 29.58
N GLY A 573 -12.24 36.45 29.45
CA GLY A 573 -11.44 35.78 30.48
C GLY A 573 -11.30 34.27 30.35
N ALA A 574 -11.78 33.64 29.26
CA ALA A 574 -11.65 32.20 29.06
C ALA A 574 -10.18 31.73 29.12
N SER A 575 -9.87 30.85 30.09
CA SER A 575 -8.50 30.35 30.29
C SER A 575 -8.07 29.46 29.13
N VAL A 576 -7.16 29.95 28.27
CA VAL A 576 -6.64 29.21 27.10
C VAL A 576 -5.88 27.93 27.46
N ASN A 577 -5.46 27.80 28.72
CA ASN A 577 -4.74 26.65 29.27
C ASN A 577 -5.62 25.75 30.16
N VAL A 578 -6.94 25.98 30.19
CA VAL A 578 -7.92 25.07 30.81
C VAL A 578 -7.78 23.65 30.26
N ALA A 579 -8.09 22.66 31.09
CA ALA A 579 -8.02 21.25 30.74
C ALA A 579 -9.35 20.54 31.03
N ASP A 580 -9.75 19.62 30.13
CA ASP A 580 -10.91 18.73 30.30
C ASP A 580 -10.57 17.45 31.10
N LEU A 581 -11.48 16.46 31.13
CA LEU A 581 -11.25 15.18 31.83
C LEU A 581 -10.20 14.26 31.15
N TRP A 582 -9.85 14.53 29.90
CA TRP A 582 -8.76 13.87 29.15
C TRP A 582 -7.49 14.73 29.06
N LYS A 583 -7.43 15.84 29.83
CA LYS A 583 -6.37 16.85 29.82
C LYS A 583 -6.15 17.55 28.46
N PHE A 584 -7.08 17.43 27.51
CA PHE A 584 -7.08 18.25 26.31
C PHE A 584 -7.27 19.71 26.71
N THR A 585 -6.64 20.61 25.96
CA THR A 585 -6.83 22.06 26.09
C THR A 585 -7.46 22.60 24.80
N PRO A 586 -7.98 23.84 24.78
CA PRO A 586 -8.45 24.48 23.55
C PRO A 586 -7.41 24.50 22.41
N LEU A 587 -6.11 24.52 22.75
CA LEU A 587 -5.01 24.43 21.78
C LEU A 587 -4.88 23.02 21.17
N HIS A 588 -5.12 21.96 21.94
CA HIS A 588 -5.17 20.58 21.40
C HIS A 588 -6.34 20.43 20.42
N GLU A 589 -7.52 20.96 20.77
CA GLU A 589 -8.69 20.94 19.87
C GLU A 589 -8.43 21.76 18.59
N ALA A 590 -7.90 22.97 18.69
CA ALA A 590 -7.59 23.79 17.52
C ALA A 590 -6.56 23.11 16.59
N ALA A 591 -5.53 22.47 17.16
CA ALA A 591 -4.50 21.76 16.41
C ALA A 591 -5.04 20.48 15.73
N ALA A 592 -5.79 19.65 16.46
CA ALA A 592 -6.39 18.41 15.96
C ALA A 592 -7.47 18.60 14.87
N LYS A 593 -7.86 19.85 14.61
CA LYS A 593 -8.88 20.25 13.62
C LYS A 593 -8.34 21.26 12.59
N GLY A 594 -7.02 21.49 12.52
CA GLY A 594 -6.36 22.30 11.48
C GLY A 594 -6.63 23.81 11.57
N LYS A 595 -7.01 24.34 12.74
CA LYS A 595 -7.54 25.72 12.88
C LYS A 595 -6.43 26.76 13.06
N TYR A 596 -5.63 26.99 12.01
CA TYR A 596 -4.43 27.85 12.02
C TYR A 596 -4.59 29.18 12.77
N GLU A 597 -5.55 30.04 12.41
CA GLU A 597 -5.68 31.36 13.06
C GLU A 597 -6.14 31.27 14.52
N ILE A 598 -6.87 30.21 14.90
CA ILE A 598 -7.23 29.97 16.31
C ILE A 598 -6.02 29.46 17.09
N VAL A 599 -5.22 28.54 16.53
CA VAL A 599 -3.93 28.14 17.13
C VAL A 599 -3.05 29.38 17.34
N ARG A 600 -3.01 30.28 16.35
CA ARG A 600 -2.25 31.54 16.41
C ARG A 600 -2.78 32.51 17.48
N LEU A 601 -4.09 32.65 17.61
CA LEU A 601 -4.75 33.46 18.63
C LEU A 601 -4.48 32.91 20.04
N LEU A 602 -4.65 31.60 20.25
CA LEU A 602 -4.40 30.94 21.53
C LEU A 602 -2.94 31.08 21.98
N LEU A 603 -1.98 30.88 21.06
CA LEU A 603 -0.55 31.06 21.35
C LEU A 603 -0.23 32.52 21.74
N ARG A 604 -0.80 33.52 21.04
CA ARG A 604 -0.67 34.94 21.40
C ARG A 604 -1.21 35.25 22.81
N HIS A 605 -2.26 34.55 23.24
CA HIS A 605 -2.82 34.65 24.60
C HIS A 605 -2.17 33.69 25.62
N GLY A 606 -1.00 33.11 25.30
CA GLY A 606 -0.19 32.35 26.25
C GLY A 606 -0.56 30.87 26.39
N ALA A 607 -1.22 30.26 25.40
CA ALA A 607 -1.47 28.82 25.40
C ALA A 607 -0.16 28.00 25.30
N ASP A 608 -0.02 26.99 26.14
CA ASP A 608 1.18 26.15 26.25
C ASP A 608 1.19 25.04 25.20
N ALA A 609 2.03 25.20 24.17
CA ALA A 609 2.24 24.23 23.10
C ALA A 609 2.99 22.94 23.54
N THR A 610 3.56 22.92 24.75
CA THR A 610 4.28 21.76 25.31
C THR A 610 3.43 20.91 26.26
N LYS A 611 2.28 21.45 26.68
CA LYS A 611 1.34 20.78 27.59
C LYS A 611 0.84 19.48 26.99
N LYS A 612 0.83 18.40 27.79
CA LYS A 612 0.43 17.07 27.36
C LYS A 612 -0.99 16.70 27.83
N ASN A 613 -1.75 16.05 26.96
CA ASN A 613 -3.02 15.42 27.27
C ASN A 613 -2.82 14.14 28.14
N ARG A 614 -3.91 13.40 28.40
CA ARG A 614 -3.88 12.16 29.20
C ARG A 614 -3.07 11.02 28.57
N ASP A 615 -2.98 11.00 27.24
CA ASP A 615 -2.26 9.99 26.45
C ASP A 615 -0.77 10.34 26.28
N GLY A 616 -0.34 11.52 26.77
CA GLY A 616 1.03 12.00 26.67
C GLY A 616 1.34 12.78 25.39
N ALA A 617 0.35 13.00 24.52
CA ALA A 617 0.46 13.79 23.30
C ALA A 617 0.39 15.30 23.60
N THR A 618 1.17 16.10 22.89
CA THR A 618 1.09 17.57 22.85
C THR A 618 0.13 18.01 21.73
N PRO A 619 -0.26 19.31 21.62
CA PRO A 619 -1.03 19.80 20.48
C PRO A 619 -0.36 19.51 19.13
N LEU A 620 0.97 19.52 19.06
CA LEU A 620 1.73 19.23 17.83
C LEU A 620 1.57 17.76 17.38
N ASP A 621 1.52 16.84 18.34
CA ASP A 621 1.39 15.40 18.07
C ASP A 621 -0.02 15.01 17.58
N LEU A 622 -0.99 15.93 17.64
CA LEU A 622 -2.36 15.76 17.16
C LEU A 622 -2.64 16.43 15.81
N VAL A 623 -1.68 17.18 15.25
CA VAL A 623 -1.84 17.83 13.94
C VAL A 623 -1.88 16.77 12.84
N ARG A 624 -2.78 16.92 11.87
CA ARG A 624 -3.02 15.92 10.82
C ARG A 624 -1.99 15.99 9.71
N ASP A 625 -1.80 14.86 9.02
CA ASP A 625 -1.06 14.77 7.76
C ASP A 625 -1.72 15.64 6.66
N GLY A 626 -1.26 16.90 6.58
CA GLY A 626 -1.76 17.92 5.67
C GLY A 626 -1.70 19.32 6.26
N ASP A 627 -1.96 19.47 7.56
CA ASP A 627 -2.06 20.75 8.27
C ASP A 627 -0.66 21.33 8.64
N GLN A 628 0.28 21.35 7.67
CA GLN A 628 1.69 21.63 7.92
C GLN A 628 1.96 23.04 8.48
N ASP A 629 1.22 24.06 8.04
CA ASP A 629 1.39 25.42 8.58
C ASP A 629 0.94 25.52 10.06
N VAL A 630 0.07 24.61 10.54
CA VAL A 630 -0.28 24.47 11.97
C VAL A 630 0.84 23.77 12.74
N ALA A 631 1.39 22.68 12.18
CA ALA A 631 2.53 21.98 12.78
C ALA A 631 3.76 22.89 12.89
N ASP A 632 4.00 23.75 11.91
CA ASP A 632 5.12 24.69 11.92
C ASP A 632 4.91 25.85 12.89
N LEU A 633 3.68 26.38 12.98
CA LEU A 633 3.31 27.39 13.98
C LEU A 633 3.52 26.88 15.42
N LEU A 634 3.19 25.62 15.69
CA LEU A 634 3.41 24.97 17.00
C LEU A 634 4.88 24.62 17.27
N ARG A 635 5.68 24.37 16.23
CA ARG A 635 7.14 24.17 16.33
C ARG A 635 7.92 25.48 16.48
N GLY A 636 7.36 26.61 16.06
CA GLY A 636 8.01 27.92 16.08
C GLY A 636 9.37 27.92 15.40
N ASN A 637 10.38 28.48 16.07
CA ASN A 637 11.75 28.62 15.56
C ASN A 637 12.36 27.30 15.04
N SER A 638 11.99 26.15 15.62
CA SER A 638 12.44 24.83 15.19
C SER A 638 12.00 24.49 13.75
N ALA A 639 10.84 24.98 13.30
CA ALA A 639 10.38 24.78 11.94
C ALA A 639 11.17 25.61 10.91
N LEU A 640 11.64 26.80 11.29
CA LEU A 640 12.51 27.65 10.47
C LEU A 640 13.92 27.05 10.36
N LEU A 641 14.49 26.58 11.48
CA LEU A 641 15.79 25.90 11.52
C LEU A 641 15.77 24.63 10.64
N ASP A 642 14.72 23.81 10.73
CA ASP A 642 14.55 22.62 9.89
C ASP A 642 14.34 22.98 8.40
N ALA A 643 13.56 24.03 8.10
CA ALA A 643 13.37 24.52 6.73
C ALA A 643 14.69 24.98 6.10
N ALA A 644 15.51 25.72 6.86
CA ALA A 644 16.79 26.23 6.40
C ALA A 644 17.86 25.14 6.25
N LYS A 645 17.80 24.09 7.09
CA LYS A 645 18.60 22.87 6.96
C LYS A 645 18.22 22.05 5.71
N LYS A 646 16.94 22.01 5.34
CA LYS A 646 16.41 21.23 4.20
C LYS A 646 16.35 21.99 2.87
N GLY A 647 16.81 23.24 2.82
CA GLY A 647 16.79 24.06 1.61
C GLY A 647 15.40 24.49 1.13
N ASN A 648 14.38 24.41 1.97
CA ASN A 648 13.01 24.71 1.56
C ASN A 648 12.73 26.22 1.62
N LEU A 649 13.16 26.94 0.59
CA LEU A 649 13.02 28.41 0.47
C LEU A 649 11.58 28.88 0.69
N ALA A 650 10.60 28.25 0.01
CA ALA A 650 9.19 28.64 0.11
C ALA A 650 8.59 28.45 1.52
N ARG A 651 9.19 27.59 2.35
CA ARG A 651 8.85 27.40 3.77
C ARG A 651 9.59 28.41 4.66
N VAL A 652 10.89 28.66 4.41
CA VAL A 652 11.66 29.73 5.08
C VAL A 652 11.00 31.09 4.89
N GLN A 653 10.56 31.41 3.66
CA GLN A 653 9.85 32.65 3.31
C GLN A 653 8.54 32.88 4.10
N ARG A 654 7.84 31.82 4.53
CA ARG A 654 6.62 31.95 5.36
C ARG A 654 6.90 31.98 6.86
N LEU A 655 8.02 31.42 7.30
CA LEU A 655 8.34 31.25 8.73
C LEU A 655 9.27 32.33 9.29
N VAL A 656 10.04 33.04 8.44
CA VAL A 656 10.97 34.06 8.90
C VAL A 656 10.26 35.35 9.31
N THR A 657 10.67 35.89 10.46
CA THR A 657 10.34 37.23 10.97
C THR A 657 11.61 37.90 11.46
N GLN A 658 11.59 39.22 11.65
CA GLN A 658 12.77 39.95 12.13
C GLN A 658 13.20 39.50 13.55
N ASP A 659 12.27 38.96 14.35
CA ASP A 659 12.55 38.44 15.69
C ASP A 659 13.19 37.04 15.67
N ASN A 660 12.92 36.23 14.64
CA ASN A 660 13.35 34.82 14.58
C ASN A 660 14.42 34.50 13.53
N ILE A 661 14.79 35.45 12.66
CA ILE A 661 15.80 35.24 11.61
C ILE A 661 17.15 34.75 12.16
N ASN A 662 17.54 35.23 13.34
CA ASN A 662 18.73 34.82 14.09
C ASN A 662 18.39 33.93 15.30
N CYS A 663 17.26 33.22 15.27
CA CYS A 663 16.94 32.17 16.25
C CYS A 663 18.02 31.08 16.28
N ARG A 664 18.03 30.26 17.33
CA ARG A 664 19.12 29.31 17.58
C ARG A 664 18.61 27.93 17.95
N ASP A 665 19.30 26.90 17.46
CA ASP A 665 19.14 25.52 17.91
C ASP A 665 19.67 25.34 19.34
N ALA A 666 18.78 25.55 20.31
CA ALA A 666 19.09 25.47 21.74
C ALA A 666 19.47 24.07 22.25
N GLN A 667 19.21 23.00 21.48
CA GLN A 667 19.50 21.62 21.88
C GLN A 667 20.80 21.09 21.24
N GLY A 668 21.14 21.56 20.04
CA GLY A 668 22.39 21.24 19.35
C GLY A 668 23.50 22.28 19.56
N ARG A 669 24.06 22.79 18.44
CA ARG A 669 25.24 23.66 18.44
C ARG A 669 24.95 25.15 18.73
N ASN A 670 23.74 25.53 19.11
CA ASN A 670 23.33 26.96 19.23
C ASN A 670 23.45 27.72 17.89
N SER A 671 23.32 27.00 16.77
CA SER A 671 23.46 27.47 15.40
C SER A 671 22.21 28.20 14.89
N THR A 672 22.40 29.18 14.01
CA THR A 672 21.30 29.95 13.37
C THR A 672 20.80 29.29 12.08
N PRO A 673 19.65 29.70 11.50
CA PRO A 673 19.21 29.24 10.18
C PRO A 673 20.28 29.38 9.09
N LEU A 674 21.07 30.47 9.13
CA LEU A 674 22.15 30.70 8.17
C LEU A 674 23.31 29.71 8.32
N HIS A 675 23.67 29.29 9.55
CA HIS A 675 24.65 28.22 9.76
C HIS A 675 24.21 26.89 9.13
N LEU A 676 22.91 26.60 9.20
CA LEU A 676 22.33 25.38 8.66
C LEU A 676 22.25 25.45 7.14
N ALA A 677 21.78 26.56 6.58
CA ALA A 677 21.80 26.78 5.13
C ALA A 677 23.22 26.70 4.56
N ALA A 678 24.20 27.33 5.23
CA ALA A 678 25.60 27.31 4.83
C ALA A 678 26.25 25.93 4.95
N GLY A 679 25.94 25.14 5.99
CA GLY A 679 26.50 23.79 6.16
C GLY A 679 25.91 22.73 5.23
N TYR A 680 24.64 22.87 4.84
CA TYR A 680 23.92 21.91 3.99
C TYR A 680 23.82 22.35 2.51
N ASN A 681 24.60 23.35 2.09
CA ASN A 681 24.69 23.89 0.71
C ASN A 681 23.38 24.48 0.13
N ASN A 682 22.55 25.10 0.96
CA ASN A 682 21.26 25.65 0.54
C ASN A 682 21.41 27.11 0.08
N LEU A 683 21.99 27.32 -1.10
CA LEU A 683 22.41 28.65 -1.61
C LEU A 683 21.29 29.70 -1.62
N GLU A 684 20.15 29.38 -2.25
CA GLU A 684 18.98 30.27 -2.34
C GLU A 684 18.45 30.69 -0.96
N VAL A 685 18.51 29.77 0.01
CA VAL A 685 18.10 30.03 1.39
C VAL A 685 19.12 30.89 2.13
N ALA A 686 20.42 30.65 1.92
CA ALA A 686 21.46 31.48 2.50
C ALA A 686 21.38 32.92 1.98
N GLU A 687 21.14 33.12 0.67
CA GLU A 687 20.98 34.45 0.08
C GLU A 687 19.73 35.15 0.61
N PHE A 688 18.57 34.50 0.59
CA PHE A 688 17.34 35.07 1.13
C PHE A 688 17.42 35.40 2.64
N LEU A 689 18.13 34.60 3.44
CA LEU A 689 18.37 34.91 4.85
C LEU A 689 19.27 36.15 5.01
N LEU A 690 20.31 36.29 4.19
CA LEU A 690 21.22 37.45 4.22
C LEU A 690 20.51 38.73 3.76
N GLU A 691 19.70 38.68 2.69
CA GLU A 691 18.84 39.77 2.23
C GLU A 691 17.88 40.28 3.32
N ARG A 692 17.44 39.39 4.21
CA ARG A 692 16.53 39.71 5.32
C ARG A 692 17.24 40.14 6.62
N GLY A 693 18.57 40.17 6.63
CA GLY A 693 19.37 40.62 7.78
C GLY A 693 19.78 39.52 8.76
N ALA A 694 19.96 38.28 8.28
CA ALA A 694 20.64 37.25 9.07
C ALA A 694 22.09 37.67 9.36
N ASP A 695 22.56 37.41 10.58
CA ASP A 695 23.92 37.76 11.01
C ASP A 695 24.94 36.78 10.40
N VAL A 696 25.64 37.27 9.37
CA VAL A 696 26.70 36.59 8.62
C VAL A 696 27.92 36.19 9.47
N ASN A 697 28.08 36.81 10.64
CA ASN A 697 29.18 36.58 11.58
C ASN A 697 28.69 36.05 12.94
N ALA A 698 27.42 35.60 13.02
CA ALA A 698 26.88 34.98 14.23
C ALA A 698 27.74 33.79 14.63
N GLN A 699 28.15 33.71 15.91
CA GLN A 699 28.90 32.58 16.43
C GLN A 699 27.99 31.51 17.08
N ASP A 700 28.28 30.25 16.81
CA ASP A 700 27.67 29.08 17.46
C ASP A 700 28.30 28.78 18.85
N LYS A 701 27.94 27.65 19.47
CA LYS A 701 28.47 27.23 20.78
C LYS A 701 29.97 26.94 20.77
N GLY A 702 30.56 26.59 19.63
CA GLY A 702 32.00 26.42 19.41
C GLY A 702 32.72 27.70 18.99
N GLY A 703 32.01 28.80 18.72
CA GLY A 703 32.59 30.04 18.17
C GLY A 703 32.71 30.04 16.64
N LEU A 704 32.22 28.99 15.98
CA LEU A 704 32.21 28.88 14.52
C LEU A 704 31.19 29.85 13.94
N ILE A 705 31.51 30.48 12.81
CA ILE A 705 30.57 31.30 12.02
C ILE A 705 30.08 30.50 10.79
N PRO A 706 29.05 30.95 10.04
CA PRO A 706 28.57 30.25 8.85
C PRO A 706 29.65 29.91 7.82
N LEU A 707 30.70 30.74 7.69
CA LEU A 707 31.82 30.48 6.77
C LEU A 707 32.66 29.24 7.18
N HIS A 708 32.82 28.94 8.47
CA HIS A 708 33.48 27.69 8.91
C HIS A 708 32.68 26.45 8.48
N ASN A 709 31.36 26.49 8.64
CA ASN A 709 30.48 25.40 8.18
C ASN A 709 30.59 25.21 6.66
N ALA A 710 30.55 26.29 5.87
CA ALA A 710 30.78 26.23 4.43
C ALA A 710 32.17 25.65 4.09
N SER A 711 33.18 25.96 4.91
CA SER A 711 34.58 25.60 4.65
C SER A 711 34.93 24.15 4.95
N SER A 712 34.42 23.59 6.04
CA SER A 712 34.56 22.17 6.34
C SER A 712 33.94 21.30 5.23
N TYR A 713 32.75 21.67 4.75
CA TYR A 713 32.04 20.88 3.73
C TYR A 713 32.43 21.20 2.28
N GLY A 714 33.09 22.33 2.01
CA GLY A 714 33.65 22.68 0.69
C GLY A 714 32.69 23.46 -0.23
N HIS A 715 31.72 24.17 0.33
CA HIS A 715 30.63 24.80 -0.42
C HIS A 715 31.07 26.17 -1.00
N LEU A 716 31.60 26.14 -2.23
CA LEU A 716 32.25 27.29 -2.88
C LEU A 716 31.33 28.50 -3.06
N ASP A 717 30.14 28.33 -3.65
CA ASP A 717 29.22 29.44 -3.91
C ASP A 717 28.64 30.03 -2.61
N ILE A 718 28.41 29.19 -1.59
CA ILE A 718 28.04 29.65 -0.23
C ILE A 718 29.14 30.54 0.35
N ALA A 719 30.40 30.14 0.26
CA ALA A 719 31.51 30.92 0.80
C ALA A 719 31.67 32.26 0.05
N ALA A 720 31.58 32.25 -1.28
CA ALA A 720 31.60 33.47 -2.09
C ALA A 720 30.44 34.42 -1.74
N LEU A 721 29.24 33.87 -1.49
CA LEU A 721 28.08 34.62 -1.02
C LEU A 721 28.28 35.21 0.38
N LEU A 722 28.82 34.45 1.33
CA LEU A 722 29.13 34.96 2.68
C LEU A 722 30.21 36.06 2.63
N ILE A 723 31.21 35.94 1.75
CA ILE A 723 32.22 36.97 1.49
C ILE A 723 31.59 38.24 0.88
N LYS A 724 30.70 38.10 -0.11
CA LYS A 724 29.88 39.20 -0.69
C LYS A 724 29.06 39.95 0.37
N TYR A 725 28.66 39.27 1.44
CA TYR A 725 27.94 39.85 2.58
C TYR A 725 28.85 40.23 3.78
N ASN A 726 30.16 40.43 3.57
CA ASN A 726 31.13 40.88 4.58
C ASN A 726 31.29 39.93 5.79
N THR A 727 31.35 38.61 5.54
CA THR A 727 31.81 37.65 6.56
C THR A 727 33.29 37.88 6.90
N VAL A 728 33.68 37.62 8.15
CA VAL A 728 35.07 37.78 8.61
C VAL A 728 35.88 36.55 8.23
N VAL A 729 36.61 36.65 7.11
CA VAL A 729 37.39 35.55 6.49
C VAL A 729 38.41 34.90 7.45
N ASN A 730 39.02 35.69 8.34
CA ASN A 730 39.97 35.23 9.37
C ASN A 730 39.33 35.05 10.76
N ALA A 731 38.01 34.84 10.86
CA ALA A 731 37.35 34.60 12.14
C ALA A 731 37.89 33.32 12.80
N THR A 732 38.32 33.40 14.05
CA THR A 732 38.72 32.24 14.85
C THR A 732 37.56 31.68 15.65
N ASP A 733 37.44 30.36 15.69
CA ASP A 733 36.59 29.66 16.66
C ASP A 733 37.22 29.65 18.07
N LYS A 734 36.63 28.90 19.01
CA LYS A 734 37.15 28.80 20.40
C LYS A 734 38.47 28.07 20.54
N TRP A 735 38.96 27.40 19.50
CA TRP A 735 40.25 26.69 19.46
C TRP A 735 41.27 27.38 18.55
N GLY A 736 40.93 28.53 17.98
CA GLY A 736 41.80 29.32 17.09
C GLY A 736 41.75 28.88 15.62
N PHE A 737 40.87 27.97 15.23
CA PHE A 737 40.73 27.54 13.83
C PHE A 737 40.01 28.63 13.03
N THR A 738 40.57 28.99 11.88
CA THR A 738 39.92 29.85 10.88
C THR A 738 39.23 29.02 9.80
N PRO A 739 38.33 29.59 8.98
CA PRO A 739 37.78 28.92 7.81
C PRO A 739 38.83 28.31 6.87
N LEU A 740 40.03 28.92 6.77
CA LEU A 740 41.15 28.38 6.00
C LEU A 740 41.76 27.12 6.64
N HIS A 741 41.82 27.02 7.98
CA HIS A 741 42.24 25.79 8.66
C HIS A 741 41.26 24.63 8.37
N GLU A 742 39.95 24.89 8.44
CA GLU A 742 38.91 23.90 8.09
C GLU A 742 39.01 23.49 6.61
N ALA A 743 39.09 24.47 5.69
CA ALA A 743 39.24 24.19 4.26
C ALA A 743 40.49 23.34 3.95
N ALA A 744 41.62 23.64 4.60
CA ALA A 744 42.86 22.90 4.41
C ALA A 744 42.79 21.48 4.99
N GLN A 745 42.26 21.32 6.20
CA GLN A 745 42.13 20.03 6.88
C GLN A 745 41.14 19.08 6.18
N LYS A 746 40.15 19.61 5.43
CA LYS A 746 39.21 18.79 4.65
C LYS A 746 39.55 18.71 3.15
N GLY A 747 40.74 19.13 2.73
CA GLY A 747 41.20 18.99 1.34
C GLY A 747 40.44 19.85 0.31
N ARG A 748 40.05 21.08 0.67
CA ARG A 748 39.17 21.93 -0.16
C ARG A 748 39.96 22.92 -1.03
N THR A 749 40.72 22.44 -2.01
CA THR A 749 41.68 23.24 -2.80
C THR A 749 41.10 24.50 -3.43
N GLN A 750 39.97 24.40 -4.14
CA GLN A 750 39.28 25.55 -4.74
C GLN A 750 38.82 26.58 -3.69
N LEU A 751 38.45 26.12 -2.50
CA LEU A 751 38.00 26.99 -1.43
C LEU A 751 39.16 27.64 -0.69
N CYS A 752 40.27 26.93 -0.50
CA CYS A 752 41.51 27.51 0.00
C CYS A 752 41.96 28.66 -0.92
N ALA A 753 41.90 28.46 -2.24
CA ALA A 753 42.21 29.50 -3.22
C ALA A 753 41.25 30.71 -3.10
N LEU A 754 39.93 30.49 -2.98
CA LEU A 754 38.95 31.58 -2.78
C LEU A 754 39.23 32.35 -1.48
N LEU A 755 39.44 31.65 -0.37
CA LEU A 755 39.71 32.25 0.94
C LEU A 755 41.00 33.09 0.90
N LEU A 756 42.09 32.55 0.34
CA LEU A 756 43.36 33.26 0.16
C LEU A 756 43.20 34.51 -0.73
N ALA A 757 42.47 34.40 -1.84
CA ALA A 757 42.18 35.52 -2.74
C ALA A 757 41.37 36.65 -2.07
N HIS A 758 40.58 36.32 -1.05
CA HIS A 758 39.84 37.27 -0.21
C HIS A 758 40.50 37.55 1.15
N GLY A 759 41.82 37.36 1.26
CA GLY A 759 42.62 37.84 2.38
C GLY A 759 42.69 36.90 3.59
N ALA A 760 42.44 35.60 3.42
CA ALA A 760 42.76 34.62 4.44
C ALA A 760 44.28 34.54 4.68
N ASP A 761 44.69 34.50 5.93
CA ASP A 761 46.10 34.46 6.33
C ASP A 761 46.57 33.01 6.54
N PRO A 762 47.53 32.50 5.73
CA PRO A 762 48.06 31.14 5.85
C PRO A 762 49.08 30.96 6.99
N PHE A 763 49.48 32.03 7.68
CA PHE A 763 50.40 31.98 8.83
C PHE A 763 49.70 31.99 10.19
N LEU A 764 48.40 32.32 10.24
CA LEU A 764 47.61 32.21 11.47
C LEU A 764 47.70 30.78 12.02
N LYS A 765 47.76 30.68 13.35
CA LYS A 765 47.89 29.42 14.08
C LYS A 765 46.74 29.22 15.04
N ASN A 766 46.25 27.99 15.12
CA ASN A 766 45.32 27.56 16.17
C ASN A 766 46.02 27.48 17.55
N GLN A 767 45.27 27.12 18.60
CA GLN A 767 45.80 26.99 19.96
C GLN A 767 46.82 25.85 20.14
N GLU A 768 46.89 24.91 19.20
CA GLU A 768 47.91 23.85 19.15
C GLU A 768 49.20 24.31 18.42
N GLY A 769 49.23 25.56 17.92
CA GLY A 769 50.36 26.12 17.19
C GLY A 769 50.46 25.66 15.73
N GLN A 770 49.46 24.95 15.21
CA GLN A 770 49.37 24.50 13.82
C GLN A 770 48.79 25.62 12.95
N SER A 771 49.34 25.78 11.75
CA SER A 771 48.80 26.63 10.67
C SER A 771 48.02 25.79 9.65
N PRO A 772 47.28 26.39 8.70
CA PRO A 772 46.53 25.65 7.68
C PRO A 772 47.38 24.65 6.88
N VAL A 773 48.65 24.96 6.60
CA VAL A 773 49.54 24.06 5.85
C VAL A 773 49.95 22.83 6.67
N ASP A 774 50.08 22.97 8.00
CA ASP A 774 50.38 21.87 8.92
C ASP A 774 49.21 20.88 9.01
N LEU A 775 47.99 21.36 8.73
CA LEU A 775 46.74 20.57 8.70
C LEU A 775 46.39 20.02 7.30
N ALA A 776 47.10 20.43 6.24
CA ALA A 776 46.70 20.16 4.86
C ALA A 776 46.68 18.66 4.53
N SER A 777 45.47 18.10 4.34
CA SER A 777 45.26 16.66 4.13
C SER A 777 45.54 16.17 2.70
N ALA A 778 45.66 17.10 1.73
CA ALA A 778 45.85 16.82 0.31
C ALA A 778 47.07 17.59 -0.22
N ASP A 779 47.77 16.99 -1.19
CA ASP A 779 49.07 17.52 -1.64
C ASP A 779 48.93 18.79 -2.48
N ASP A 780 47.86 18.91 -3.26
CA ASP A 780 47.52 20.12 -4.03
C ASP A 780 47.15 21.30 -3.11
N VAL A 781 46.41 21.05 -2.03
CA VAL A 781 46.16 22.02 -0.96
C VAL A 781 47.46 22.44 -0.29
N ARG A 782 48.37 21.49 -0.03
CA ARG A 782 49.65 21.79 0.64
C ARG A 782 50.56 22.64 -0.24
N CYS A 783 50.68 22.32 -1.53
CA CYS A 783 51.38 23.15 -2.51
C CYS A 783 50.78 24.56 -2.60
N LEU A 784 49.45 24.68 -2.76
CA LEU A 784 48.75 25.97 -2.82
C LEU A 784 49.02 26.86 -1.60
N LEU A 785 49.01 26.28 -0.40
CA LEU A 785 49.32 27.00 0.84
C LEU A 785 50.81 27.37 0.94
N GLN A 786 51.72 26.49 0.51
CA GLN A 786 53.16 26.77 0.47
C GLN A 786 53.48 27.89 -0.54
N ASP A 787 52.85 27.92 -1.71
CA ASP A 787 52.98 28.98 -2.71
C ASP A 787 52.42 30.32 -2.19
N ALA A 788 51.29 30.28 -1.48
CA ALA A 788 50.70 31.46 -0.84
C ALA A 788 51.61 32.03 0.29
N MET A 789 52.22 31.15 1.09
CA MET A 789 53.18 31.56 2.13
C MET A 789 54.48 32.10 1.51
N ALA A 790 55.01 31.45 0.47
CA ALA A 790 56.23 31.87 -0.22
C ALA A 790 56.06 33.24 -0.91
N SER A 791 54.92 33.47 -1.56
CA SER A 791 54.61 34.76 -2.20
C SER A 791 54.38 35.90 -1.20
N GLN A 792 53.87 35.61 0.00
CA GLN A 792 53.73 36.60 1.08
C GLN A 792 55.04 36.88 1.85
N GLN A 793 56.07 36.03 1.75
CA GLN A 793 57.37 36.23 2.40
C GLN A 793 58.29 37.25 1.70
N VAL A 794 57.93 37.75 0.51
CA VAL A 794 58.81 38.63 -0.31
C VAL A 794 58.72 40.12 0.09
N VAL A 795 58.69 40.41 1.41
CA VAL A 795 58.85 41.76 1.96
C VAL A 795 59.78 41.69 3.18
N PRO A 796 61.06 42.10 3.07
CA PRO A 796 62.05 41.88 4.12
C PRO A 796 61.95 42.90 5.25
N SER A 797 62.15 42.44 6.49
CA SER A 797 62.47 43.29 7.65
C SER A 797 63.69 42.75 8.40
N VAL A 798 64.47 43.66 9.00
CA VAL A 798 65.85 43.40 9.47
C VAL A 798 65.83 42.87 10.93
N PRO A 799 66.66 41.87 11.30
CA PRO A 799 66.49 41.15 12.56
C PRO A 799 67.09 41.85 13.80
N SER A 800 66.36 41.78 14.90
CA SER A 800 66.81 41.90 16.30
C SER A 800 65.65 41.41 17.21
N GLY A 801 65.86 40.81 18.38
CA GLY A 801 67.11 40.38 19.01
C GLY A 801 66.91 40.15 20.52
N ASN A 802 67.31 38.98 21.02
CA ASN A 802 67.44 38.61 22.44
C ASN A 802 66.20 38.60 23.38
N MET A 803 65.91 37.38 23.87
CA MET A 803 65.89 37.00 25.30
C MET A 803 64.71 37.33 26.25
N MET A 804 64.28 36.24 26.92
CA MET A 804 64.10 36.11 28.38
C MET A 804 62.83 36.64 29.10
N ASN A 805 62.02 35.64 29.53
CA ASN A 805 61.74 35.29 30.95
C ASN A 805 60.32 35.55 31.51
N ASN A 806 59.91 34.67 32.44
CA ASN A 806 58.77 34.67 33.38
C ASN A 806 57.79 35.87 33.31
N GLY A 807 56.50 35.74 33.02
CA GLY A 807 55.55 34.81 33.66
C GLY A 807 54.83 35.50 34.84
N SER A 808 53.48 35.60 34.78
CA SER A 808 52.48 35.77 35.89
C SER A 808 51.25 36.63 35.53
N SER A 809 50.06 36.12 35.89
CA SER A 809 48.81 36.84 36.22
C SER A 809 48.13 37.80 35.21
N VAL A 810 47.15 37.23 34.49
CA VAL A 810 45.75 37.68 34.38
C VAL A 810 45.39 39.09 34.91
N THR A 811 44.82 39.95 34.05
CA THR A 811 43.50 40.61 34.25
C THR A 811 42.97 41.25 32.96
N VAL A 812 41.71 41.70 32.96
CA VAL A 812 40.90 42.06 31.77
C VAL A 812 40.42 43.51 31.85
N SER A 813 40.54 44.30 30.76
CA SER A 813 39.42 45.10 30.19
C SER A 813 39.81 46.08 29.07
N ARG A 814 39.05 45.98 27.96
CA ARG A 814 38.48 46.95 26.98
C ARG A 814 39.01 48.42 26.79
N PRO A 815 38.70 49.06 25.64
CA PRO A 815 39.41 50.23 25.07
C PRO A 815 38.62 51.56 25.28
N PRO A 816 38.86 52.68 24.54
CA PRO A 816 38.42 52.83 23.13
C PRO A 816 39.26 53.79 22.22
N SER A 817 38.70 54.07 21.02
CA SER A 817 38.85 55.28 20.20
C SER A 817 39.84 55.28 19.02
N ILE A 818 39.34 55.73 17.86
CA ILE A 818 40.05 55.93 16.58
C ILE A 818 39.75 57.37 16.09
N VAL A 819 40.76 58.06 15.57
CA VAL A 819 40.62 59.22 14.67
C VAL A 819 41.69 59.14 13.57
N SER A 820 41.35 59.58 12.37
CA SER A 820 42.12 59.56 11.09
C SER A 820 43.41 60.41 11.08
N VAL A 821 44.32 60.21 10.09
CA VAL A 821 44.44 60.99 8.81
C VAL A 821 45.10 60.09 7.70
N PRO A 822 45.85 60.47 6.60
CA PRO A 822 45.74 59.72 5.32
C PRO A 822 47.01 59.21 4.58
N VAL A 823 46.80 58.16 3.76
CA VAL A 823 47.27 57.90 2.36
C VAL A 823 48.69 58.28 1.87
N THR A 824 49.40 57.27 1.36
CA THR A 824 50.19 57.29 0.08
C THR A 824 49.91 56.01 -0.73
N PRO A 825 50.01 55.98 -2.07
CA PRO A 825 49.43 54.92 -2.91
C PRO A 825 50.35 53.72 -3.24
N PRO A 826 49.80 52.49 -3.40
CA PRO A 826 50.48 51.30 -3.93
C PRO A 826 50.40 51.19 -5.49
N PRO A 827 51.16 50.28 -6.13
CA PRO A 827 51.25 50.13 -7.60
C PRO A 827 49.98 49.54 -8.27
N PRO A 828 49.84 49.65 -9.62
CA PRO A 828 48.63 49.25 -10.33
C PRO A 828 48.40 47.73 -10.36
N LEU A 829 47.14 47.34 -10.12
CA LEU A 829 46.62 45.98 -10.23
C LEU A 829 45.81 45.85 -11.53
N THR A 830 45.96 44.73 -12.24
CA THR A 830 45.05 44.37 -13.34
C THR A 830 43.83 43.64 -12.78
N GLN A 831 42.65 44.02 -13.28
CA GLN A 831 41.36 43.41 -12.95
C GLN A 831 41.01 42.35 -13.99
N GLU A 832 40.87 41.09 -13.57
CA GLU A 832 40.23 40.05 -14.40
C GLU A 832 38.83 39.72 -13.88
N THR A 833 37.88 39.60 -14.80
CA THR A 833 36.50 39.20 -14.52
C THR A 833 36.36 37.69 -14.63
N VAL A 834 36.27 37.01 -13.49
CA VAL A 834 36.01 35.57 -13.42
C VAL A 834 34.50 35.34 -13.32
N ILE A 835 33.96 34.49 -14.19
CA ILE A 835 32.58 34.02 -14.11
C ILE A 835 32.56 32.77 -13.23
N MET A 836 31.80 32.85 -12.13
CA MET A 836 31.60 31.76 -11.16
C MET A 836 30.70 30.65 -11.76
N PRO A 837 30.66 29.43 -11.18
CA PRO A 837 29.80 28.34 -11.65
C PRO A 837 28.30 28.69 -11.70
N SER A 838 27.87 29.66 -10.89
CA SER A 838 26.53 30.25 -10.88
C SER A 838 26.24 31.25 -12.02
N GLY A 839 27.20 31.50 -12.92
CA GLY A 839 27.10 32.50 -13.99
C GLY A 839 27.36 33.94 -13.56
N ALA A 840 27.54 34.19 -12.26
CA ALA A 840 27.85 35.52 -11.73
C ALA A 840 29.30 35.95 -12.01
N ALA A 841 29.49 37.16 -12.52
CA ALA A 841 30.80 37.75 -12.76
C ALA A 841 31.35 38.44 -11.50
N MET A 842 32.55 38.07 -11.06
CA MET A 842 33.31 38.76 -10.01
C MET A 842 34.66 39.24 -10.54
N ILE A 843 35.15 40.35 -10.00
CA ILE A 843 36.44 40.96 -10.39
C ILE A 843 37.50 40.62 -9.35
N LEU A 844 38.61 40.03 -9.79
CA LEU A 844 39.79 39.76 -8.97
C LEU A 844 40.96 40.65 -9.43
N CYS A 845 41.81 41.04 -8.46
CA CYS A 845 42.98 41.89 -8.67
C CYS A 845 44.25 41.11 -8.30
N VAL A 846 45.22 40.99 -9.22
CA VAL A 846 46.46 40.22 -9.01
C VAL A 846 47.69 41.03 -9.48
N PRO A 847 48.84 41.00 -8.76
CA PRO A 847 50.09 41.66 -9.20
C PRO A 847 50.77 40.94 -10.38
N LEU A 848 51.48 41.69 -11.22
CA LEU A 848 52.11 41.16 -12.44
C LEU A 848 53.62 40.87 -12.27
N ALA A 849 54.06 39.66 -12.59
CA ALA A 849 55.48 39.33 -12.80
C ALA A 849 55.87 39.43 -14.30
N ARG A 850 57.10 39.86 -14.62
CA ARG A 850 57.55 40.13 -16.00
C ARG A 850 58.46 39.04 -16.60
N PRO A 851 58.43 38.83 -17.93
CA PRO A 851 59.23 37.81 -18.62
C PRO A 851 60.45 38.38 -19.39
N THR A 852 61.25 37.47 -19.95
CA THR A 852 62.29 37.68 -20.97
C THR A 852 62.31 36.45 -21.90
N SER A 853 62.53 36.50 -23.22
CA SER A 853 62.65 37.59 -24.23
C SER A 853 62.80 36.88 -25.60
N CYS A 854 62.51 37.39 -26.80
CA CYS A 854 62.07 38.69 -27.35
C CYS A 854 61.35 38.38 -28.72
N LEU A 855 60.98 39.25 -29.69
CA LEU A 855 61.48 40.53 -30.24
C LEU A 855 60.36 41.37 -30.89
N SER A 856 60.46 42.70 -30.74
CA SER A 856 60.45 43.79 -31.76
C SER A 856 59.49 43.81 -32.99
N PRO A 857 59.14 45.02 -33.54
CA PRO A 857 58.92 46.34 -32.88
C PRO A 857 57.88 47.36 -33.52
N MET A 858 57.43 48.36 -32.74
CA MET A 858 57.11 49.80 -33.09
C MET A 858 55.85 50.17 -33.97
N PRO A 859 55.31 51.45 -33.96
CA PRO A 859 55.55 52.65 -33.09
C PRO A 859 54.31 53.37 -32.37
N PRO A 860 53.62 54.49 -32.79
CA PRO A 860 53.24 55.59 -31.84
C PRO A 860 51.87 56.37 -31.97
N SER A 861 51.60 57.31 -31.01
CA SER A 861 50.83 58.62 -31.07
C SER A 861 49.29 58.68 -31.38
N GLU A 862 48.48 59.68 -30.97
CA GLU A 862 48.35 60.51 -29.72
C GLU A 862 47.04 61.40 -29.74
N GLN A 863 46.20 61.37 -28.67
CA GLN A 863 45.14 62.37 -28.25
C GLN A 863 44.00 62.81 -29.25
N PRO A 864 42.93 63.57 -28.86
CA PRO A 864 42.09 63.63 -27.64
C PRO A 864 40.54 63.47 -27.90
N CYS A 865 39.68 63.83 -26.93
CA CYS A 865 38.20 63.69 -26.84
C CYS A 865 37.34 64.62 -27.76
N PRO A 866 35.97 64.59 -27.73
CA PRO A 866 34.92 63.54 -27.80
C PRO A 866 33.86 63.92 -28.92
N PRO A 867 32.50 63.79 -28.87
CA PRO A 867 31.52 62.93 -28.13
C PRO A 867 30.37 62.28 -29.00
N GLU A 868 29.40 61.65 -28.32
CA GLU A 868 27.96 61.36 -28.68
C GLU A 868 27.52 60.49 -29.91
N LYS A 869 26.55 59.59 -29.59
CA LYS A 869 25.40 59.08 -30.39
C LYS A 869 25.56 58.07 -31.56
N GLU A 870 24.45 57.35 -31.73
CA GLU A 870 24.01 56.35 -32.73
C GLU A 870 24.08 56.76 -34.22
N PRO A 871 23.81 55.86 -35.21
CA PRO A 871 23.92 54.37 -35.26
C PRO A 871 24.48 53.81 -36.61
N LYS A 872 24.40 52.47 -36.78
CA LYS A 872 24.28 51.63 -38.03
C LYS A 872 25.49 50.91 -38.65
N GLU A 873 25.24 49.61 -38.91
CA GLU A 873 25.51 48.81 -40.13
C GLU A 873 26.95 48.75 -40.73
N LEU A 874 27.65 47.61 -40.57
CA LEU A 874 27.70 46.48 -41.55
C LEU A 874 28.72 45.39 -41.15
N CYS A 875 28.59 44.19 -41.74
CA CYS A 875 29.34 42.99 -41.34
C CYS A 875 30.49 42.66 -42.30
N LYS A 876 31.58 42.05 -41.78
CA LYS A 876 31.98 40.64 -42.08
C LYS A 876 33.37 40.24 -41.55
N GLU A 877 33.42 38.96 -41.12
CA GLU A 877 34.47 37.93 -41.33
C GLU A 877 34.97 37.22 -40.05
N HIS A 878 34.52 35.98 -39.87
CA HIS A 878 35.20 34.90 -39.16
C HIS A 878 34.87 33.59 -39.85
N ALA A 879 35.87 32.73 -40.11
CA ALA A 879 35.69 31.45 -40.77
C ALA A 879 35.22 30.36 -39.79
N SER A 880 34.41 29.42 -40.26
CA SER A 880 33.95 28.27 -39.47
C SER A 880 35.06 27.24 -39.28
N ILE A 881 35.47 27.01 -38.03
CA ILE A 881 36.36 25.89 -37.66
C ILE A 881 35.55 24.58 -37.70
N THR A 882 35.98 23.63 -38.54
CA THR A 882 35.28 22.34 -38.75
C THR A 882 36.18 21.10 -38.58
N THR A 883 37.44 21.28 -38.19
CA THR A 883 38.41 20.16 -38.02
C THR A 883 39.19 20.28 -36.71
N VAL A 884 39.64 19.14 -36.18
CA VAL A 884 40.47 19.06 -34.97
C VAL A 884 41.76 19.85 -35.12
N ALA A 885 42.43 19.76 -36.29
CA ALA A 885 43.63 20.53 -36.61
C ALA A 885 43.39 22.05 -36.53
N GLY A 886 42.34 22.57 -37.18
CA GLY A 886 42.01 24.00 -37.14
C GLY A 886 41.61 24.47 -35.73
N PHE A 887 40.97 23.60 -34.95
CA PHE A 887 40.63 23.88 -33.55
C PHE A 887 41.87 23.95 -32.66
N LEU A 888 42.76 22.96 -32.71
CA LEU A 888 44.02 22.96 -31.95
C LEU A 888 44.93 24.13 -32.32
N GLN A 889 44.99 24.49 -33.61
CA GLN A 889 45.64 25.70 -34.10
C GLN A 889 45.05 26.97 -33.46
N SER A 890 43.72 27.11 -33.40
CA SER A 890 43.07 28.27 -32.77
C SER A 890 43.40 28.47 -31.27
N LEU A 891 43.89 27.42 -30.59
CA LEU A 891 44.27 27.43 -29.17
C LEU A 891 45.80 27.50 -28.92
N GLY A 892 46.60 27.40 -29.99
CA GLY A 892 48.06 27.25 -29.92
C GLY A 892 48.52 25.89 -29.38
N LEU A 893 47.76 24.82 -29.65
CA LEU A 893 47.97 23.46 -29.15
C LEU A 893 48.24 22.44 -30.27
N GLU A 894 48.77 22.90 -31.41
CA GLU A 894 49.06 22.08 -32.60
C GLU A 894 49.92 20.83 -32.30
N HIS A 895 50.82 20.92 -31.32
CA HIS A 895 51.66 19.80 -30.86
C HIS A 895 50.88 18.62 -30.24
N LEU A 896 49.57 18.77 -30.00
CA LEU A 896 48.68 17.68 -29.58
C LEU A 896 48.00 16.97 -30.75
N LEU A 897 48.15 17.45 -32.00
CA LEU A 897 47.44 16.90 -33.15
C LEU A 897 47.78 15.43 -33.40
N GLU A 898 49.07 15.04 -33.36
CA GLU A 898 49.48 13.63 -33.51
C GLU A 898 48.87 12.71 -32.44
N LEU A 899 48.66 13.23 -31.22
CA LEU A 899 48.02 12.49 -30.13
C LEU A 899 46.51 12.35 -30.38
N PHE A 900 45.86 13.40 -30.86
CA PHE A 900 44.44 13.37 -31.19
C PHE A 900 44.13 12.49 -32.41
N GLU A 901 45.01 12.49 -33.43
CA GLU A 901 44.89 11.62 -34.60
C GLU A 901 45.16 10.14 -34.26
N ARG A 902 46.21 9.85 -33.46
CA ARG A 902 46.53 8.48 -33.03
C ARG A 902 45.40 7.83 -32.23
N GLU A 903 44.76 8.60 -31.36
CA GLU A 903 43.70 8.16 -30.45
C GLU A 903 42.29 8.42 -31.03
N GLN A 904 42.22 8.91 -32.29
CA GLN A 904 41.01 9.23 -33.06
C GLN A 904 39.98 10.12 -32.35
N ILE A 905 40.45 11.11 -31.56
CA ILE A 905 39.58 12.09 -30.91
C ILE A 905 39.11 13.14 -31.93
N THR A 906 37.84 13.07 -32.31
CA THR A 906 37.15 14.08 -33.13
C THR A 906 36.62 15.26 -32.28
N LEU A 907 36.10 16.32 -32.91
CA LEU A 907 35.62 17.52 -32.20
C LEU A 907 34.41 17.24 -31.30
N ASP A 908 33.51 16.36 -31.74
CA ASP A 908 32.34 15.86 -31.01
C ASP A 908 32.75 15.02 -29.79
N ILE A 909 33.73 14.12 -29.93
CA ILE A 909 34.29 13.38 -28.79
C ILE A 909 34.95 14.36 -27.80
N LEU A 910 35.74 15.33 -28.29
CA LEU A 910 36.39 16.33 -27.45
C LEU A 910 35.40 17.25 -26.71
N ALA A 911 34.18 17.43 -27.22
CA ALA A 911 33.12 18.17 -26.53
C ALA A 911 32.55 17.43 -25.31
N GLU A 912 32.69 16.11 -25.23
CA GLU A 912 32.23 15.30 -24.10
C GLU A 912 33.37 14.89 -23.13
N MET A 913 34.64 15.12 -23.49
CA MET A 913 35.80 14.75 -22.67
C MET A 913 36.05 15.70 -21.49
N GLY A 914 36.06 15.14 -20.27
CA GLY A 914 36.42 15.86 -19.06
C GLY A 914 37.93 15.94 -18.80
N HIS A 915 38.27 16.63 -17.71
CA HIS A 915 39.64 16.84 -17.28
C HIS A 915 40.41 15.54 -16.97
N GLU A 916 39.74 14.46 -16.53
CA GLU A 916 40.43 13.18 -16.25
C GLU A 916 40.48 12.27 -17.48
N ASP A 917 39.56 12.43 -18.44
CA ASP A 917 39.56 11.68 -19.70
C ASP A 917 40.72 12.15 -20.59
N LEU A 918 40.86 13.48 -20.78
CA LEU A 918 42.00 14.07 -21.49
C LEU A 918 43.36 13.71 -20.86
N LYS A 919 43.39 13.49 -19.54
CA LYS A 919 44.60 13.07 -18.80
C LYS A 919 44.93 11.60 -19.05
N GLN A 920 43.93 10.73 -19.13
CA GLN A 920 44.11 9.31 -19.48
C GLN A 920 44.60 9.13 -20.92
N VAL A 921 44.11 9.95 -21.85
CA VAL A 921 44.61 9.96 -23.25
C VAL A 921 45.96 10.70 -23.40
N GLY A 922 46.56 11.17 -22.29
CA GLY A 922 47.96 11.61 -22.24
C GLY A 922 48.20 13.12 -22.13
N VAL A 923 47.15 13.97 -22.15
CA VAL A 923 47.27 15.42 -21.94
C VAL A 923 47.46 15.71 -20.44
N SER A 924 48.63 15.37 -19.90
CA SER A 924 48.93 15.43 -18.47
C SER A 924 48.81 16.84 -17.87
N ALA A 925 49.27 17.87 -18.59
CA ALA A 925 49.26 19.26 -18.15
C ALA A 925 47.83 19.83 -18.00
N TYR A 926 47.44 20.20 -16.77
CA TYR A 926 46.10 20.71 -16.46
C TYR A 926 45.72 21.95 -17.30
N GLY A 927 46.66 22.88 -17.52
CA GLY A 927 46.42 24.08 -18.32
C GLY A 927 46.09 23.81 -19.79
N TYR A 928 46.62 22.72 -20.37
CA TYR A 928 46.27 22.32 -21.74
C TYR A 928 44.89 21.70 -21.78
N ARG A 929 44.57 20.80 -20.82
CA ARG A 929 43.21 20.26 -20.65
C ARG A 929 42.16 21.36 -20.48
N HIS A 930 42.46 22.37 -19.66
CA HIS A 930 41.57 23.51 -19.44
C HIS A 930 41.37 24.36 -20.71
N LYS A 931 42.45 24.61 -21.47
CA LYS A 931 42.36 25.31 -22.76
C LYS A 931 41.52 24.55 -23.79
N LEU A 932 41.66 23.22 -23.87
CA LEU A 932 40.89 22.38 -24.80
C LEU A 932 39.38 22.45 -24.50
N ILE A 933 38.99 22.16 -23.25
CA ILE A 933 37.58 22.18 -22.82
C ILE A 933 36.98 23.58 -23.01
N LYS A 934 37.62 24.63 -22.46
CA LYS A 934 37.14 26.01 -22.55
C LYS A 934 37.18 26.60 -23.97
N GLY A 935 38.02 26.04 -24.84
CA GLY A 935 38.02 26.32 -26.27
C GLY A 935 36.82 25.69 -26.97
N MET A 936 36.47 24.45 -26.60
CA MET A 936 35.34 23.72 -27.18
C MET A 936 34.01 24.33 -26.74
N ASP A 937 33.87 24.71 -25.47
CA ASP A 937 32.75 25.51 -24.97
C ASP A 937 32.54 26.76 -25.83
N LYS A 938 33.62 27.47 -26.20
CA LYS A 938 33.54 28.63 -27.09
C LYS A 938 33.13 28.26 -28.51
N LEU A 939 33.63 27.16 -29.07
CA LEU A 939 33.28 26.72 -30.42
C LEU A 939 31.78 26.38 -30.50
N LEU A 940 31.27 25.60 -29.54
CA LEU A 940 29.87 25.21 -29.43
C LEU A 940 28.95 26.43 -29.27
N ASN A 941 29.29 27.37 -28.36
CA ASN A 941 28.52 28.60 -28.17
C ASN A 941 28.58 29.54 -29.40
N THR A 942 29.64 29.50 -30.21
CA THR A 942 29.74 30.28 -31.45
C THR A 942 28.91 29.67 -32.59
N ALA A 943 28.63 28.36 -32.53
CA ALA A 943 27.79 27.65 -33.50
C ALA A 943 26.27 27.81 -33.25
N ALA A 944 25.85 28.50 -32.19
CA ALA A 944 24.47 28.60 -31.68
C ALA A 944 23.47 29.39 -32.56
N GLY A 945 23.70 29.46 -33.88
CA GLY A 945 22.83 30.09 -34.88
C GLY A 945 22.17 29.12 -35.88
N SER A 946 22.42 27.81 -35.80
CA SER A 946 21.93 26.83 -36.79
C SER A 946 21.34 25.56 -36.16
N LEU A 947 20.00 25.47 -36.19
CA LEU A 947 19.14 24.26 -36.27
C LEU A 947 19.44 22.97 -35.47
N TRP A 948 20.36 22.97 -34.50
CA TRP A 948 20.60 21.83 -33.60
C TRP A 948 20.39 22.21 -32.12
N GLN A 949 19.33 21.66 -31.52
CA GLN A 949 19.15 21.59 -30.07
C GLN A 949 18.42 20.28 -29.68
N PRO A 950 19.06 19.44 -28.86
CA PRO A 950 18.38 18.51 -27.97
C PRO A 950 18.65 18.89 -26.50
N SER A 951 17.60 19.23 -25.75
CA SER A 951 17.71 19.54 -24.31
C SER A 951 17.69 18.26 -23.46
N VAL A 952 18.82 17.88 -22.84
CA VAL A 952 18.91 16.69 -21.98
C VAL A 952 19.74 16.97 -20.71
N ASN A 953 19.32 16.41 -19.58
CA ASN A 953 20.07 16.46 -18.31
C ASN A 953 21.15 15.35 -18.31
N PRO A 954 22.45 15.64 -18.10
CA PRO A 954 23.56 14.75 -18.43
C PRO A 954 23.74 13.60 -17.43
N GLY A 955 22.91 12.57 -17.55
CA GLY A 955 22.99 11.33 -16.77
C GLY A 955 22.36 10.11 -17.44
N THR A 956 21.43 10.31 -18.37
CA THR A 956 20.90 9.28 -19.27
C THR A 956 21.03 9.76 -20.71
N LEU A 957 21.91 9.13 -21.50
CA LEU A 957 21.88 9.26 -22.94
C LEU A 957 20.84 8.29 -23.52
N LEU A 958 20.07 8.75 -24.51
CA LEU A 958 19.14 7.94 -25.29
C LEU A 958 19.68 7.89 -26.71
N VAL A 959 20.32 6.78 -27.07
CA VAL A 959 20.89 6.59 -28.40
C VAL A 959 19.82 6.01 -29.31
N ASP A 960 19.36 6.79 -30.28
CA ASP A 960 18.42 6.32 -31.29
C ASP A 960 19.09 5.25 -32.17
N LEU A 961 18.52 4.04 -32.20
CA LEU A 961 19.00 2.97 -33.06
C LEU A 961 18.43 3.16 -34.47
N LEU A 962 19.27 2.98 -35.49
CA LEU A 962 18.87 2.99 -36.89
C LEU A 962 18.05 1.72 -37.23
N ALA A 963 17.13 1.80 -38.18
CA ALA A 963 16.24 0.68 -38.53
C ALA A 963 17.01 -0.54 -39.10
N GLU A 964 18.20 -0.29 -39.63
CA GLU A 964 19.13 -1.27 -40.19
C GLU A 964 20.06 -1.89 -39.12
N ASP A 965 20.04 -1.40 -37.87
CA ASP A 965 20.85 -1.94 -36.79
C ASP A 965 20.36 -3.34 -36.39
N LYS A 966 21.31 -4.25 -36.11
CA LYS A 966 21.00 -5.59 -35.62
C LYS A 966 20.33 -5.56 -34.25
N GLU A 967 20.62 -4.57 -33.41
CA GLU A 967 19.90 -4.37 -32.15
C GLU A 967 18.48 -3.84 -32.36
N PHE A 968 18.26 -2.93 -33.32
CA PHE A 968 16.92 -2.49 -33.69
C PHE A 968 16.09 -3.67 -34.20
N LEU A 969 16.63 -4.42 -35.17
CA LEU A 969 15.94 -5.55 -35.79
C LEU A 969 15.64 -6.66 -34.78
N ALA A 970 16.56 -6.96 -33.85
CA ALA A 970 16.32 -7.96 -32.80
C ALA A 970 15.26 -7.50 -31.77
N VAL A 971 15.24 -6.21 -31.40
CA VAL A 971 14.24 -5.66 -30.47
C VAL A 971 12.89 -5.47 -31.16
N GLU A 972 12.84 -5.15 -32.45
CA GLU A 972 11.60 -5.25 -33.25
C GLU A 972 11.13 -6.70 -33.32
N GLU A 973 11.97 -7.65 -33.78
CA GLU A 973 11.57 -9.06 -33.96
C GLU A 973 11.00 -9.63 -32.65
N GLU A 974 11.70 -9.43 -31.52
CA GLU A 974 11.22 -9.88 -30.21
C GLU A 974 9.92 -9.18 -29.79
N MET A 975 9.77 -7.87 -30.07
CA MET A 975 8.52 -7.16 -29.78
C MET A 975 7.36 -7.68 -30.66
N GLN A 976 7.55 -7.85 -31.97
CA GLN A 976 6.54 -8.45 -32.87
C GLN A 976 6.24 -9.89 -32.44
N SER A 977 7.23 -10.64 -31.94
CA SER A 977 7.10 -11.99 -31.38
C SER A 977 6.09 -12.04 -30.23
N THR A 978 5.89 -10.95 -29.47
CA THR A 978 4.88 -10.87 -28.39
C THR A 978 3.42 -10.78 -28.85
N ILE A 979 3.14 -10.57 -30.15
CA ILE A 979 1.77 -10.36 -30.64
C ILE A 979 0.95 -11.64 -30.48
N ARG A 980 -0.06 -11.59 -29.62
CA ARG A 980 -1.00 -12.70 -29.35
C ARG A 980 -2.42 -12.15 -29.29
N GLN A 981 -3.35 -12.85 -29.93
CA GLN A 981 -4.78 -12.55 -29.86
C GLN A 981 -5.24 -12.63 -28.40
N HIS A 982 -5.80 -11.52 -27.90
CA HIS A 982 -6.33 -11.45 -26.53
C HIS A 982 -7.64 -12.23 -26.43
N ARG A 983 -7.87 -12.95 -25.30
CA ARG A 983 -8.99 -13.89 -25.10
C ARG A 983 -9.89 -13.48 -23.93
N ASP A 984 -10.42 -12.27 -23.98
CA ASP A 984 -11.24 -11.65 -22.92
C ASP A 984 -12.67 -11.29 -23.40
N ASN A 985 -13.20 -12.08 -24.34
CA ASN A 985 -14.54 -11.89 -24.92
C ASN A 985 -14.78 -10.46 -25.47
N GLY A 986 -13.72 -9.78 -25.95
CA GLY A 986 -13.80 -8.49 -26.66
C GLY A 986 -13.85 -7.22 -25.81
N HIS A 987 -13.68 -7.29 -24.49
CA HIS A 987 -13.98 -6.15 -23.59
C HIS A 987 -12.80 -5.20 -23.28
N SER A 988 -11.55 -5.61 -23.55
CA SER A 988 -10.33 -4.89 -23.10
C SER A 988 -9.30 -4.63 -24.20
N GLY A 989 -9.59 -5.00 -25.46
CA GLY A 989 -8.74 -4.68 -26.61
C GLY A 989 -9.31 -5.14 -27.95
N GLY A 990 -9.26 -4.26 -28.94
CA GLY A 990 -9.42 -4.61 -30.36
C GLY A 990 -8.20 -5.36 -30.91
N ILE A 991 -8.43 -6.15 -31.97
CA ILE A 991 -7.41 -6.96 -32.65
C ILE A 991 -6.39 -6.05 -33.35
N PHE A 992 -5.11 -6.41 -33.30
CA PHE A 992 -4.04 -5.80 -34.07
C PHE A 992 -3.09 -6.88 -34.61
N SER A 993 -2.53 -6.66 -35.80
CA SER A 993 -1.69 -7.64 -36.51
C SER A 993 -0.20 -7.38 -36.40
N ARG A 994 0.21 -6.11 -36.21
CA ARG A 994 1.62 -5.68 -36.11
C ARG A 994 1.74 -4.47 -35.18
N TYR A 995 2.89 -4.28 -34.54
CA TYR A 995 3.29 -2.98 -34.01
C TYR A 995 3.99 -2.18 -35.11
N ASN A 996 3.60 -0.93 -35.32
CA ASN A 996 4.39 0.00 -36.12
C ASN A 996 5.45 0.62 -35.21
N ILE A 997 6.70 0.14 -35.28
CA ILE A 997 7.78 0.66 -34.45
C ILE A 997 8.20 2.02 -35.00
N VAL A 998 8.02 3.07 -34.19
CA VAL A 998 8.33 4.45 -34.57
C VAL A 998 9.78 4.79 -34.26
N ARG A 999 10.31 4.28 -33.13
CA ARG A 999 11.69 4.47 -32.71
C ARG A 999 12.09 3.47 -31.62
N ILE A 1000 13.33 3.00 -31.64
CA ILE A 1000 13.95 2.29 -30.51
C ILE A 1000 15.14 3.12 -30.04
N GLN A 1001 15.20 3.42 -28.74
CA GLN A 1001 16.29 4.18 -28.13
C GLN A 1001 17.00 3.31 -27.11
N LYS A 1002 18.31 3.10 -27.27
CA LYS A 1002 19.14 2.42 -26.27
C LYS A 1002 19.42 3.38 -25.12
N VAL A 1003 19.07 2.95 -23.91
CA VAL A 1003 19.22 3.72 -22.68
C VAL A 1003 20.62 3.49 -22.14
N GLN A 1004 21.41 4.55 -22.04
CA GLN A 1004 22.75 4.54 -21.46
C GLN A 1004 22.78 5.46 -20.23
N ASN A 1005 22.63 4.88 -19.04
CA ASN A 1005 22.81 5.59 -17.76
C ASN A 1005 23.79 4.81 -16.88
N ARG A 1006 25.02 5.35 -16.79
CA ARG A 1006 26.13 4.74 -16.04
C ARG A 1006 25.77 4.45 -14.57
N LYS A 1007 25.07 5.36 -13.89
CA LYS A 1007 24.69 5.20 -12.47
C LYS A 1007 23.58 4.18 -12.25
N LEU A 1008 22.73 3.92 -13.26
CA LEU A 1008 21.76 2.82 -13.21
C LEU A 1008 22.44 1.48 -13.55
N TRP A 1009 23.36 1.49 -14.51
CA TRP A 1009 24.13 0.30 -14.89
C TRP A 1009 25.05 -0.18 -13.77
N GLU A 1010 25.74 0.72 -13.07
CA GLU A 1010 26.61 0.39 -11.93
C GLU A 1010 25.81 -0.26 -10.77
N ARG A 1011 24.62 0.28 -10.43
CA ARG A 1011 23.73 -0.32 -9.41
C ARG A 1011 23.18 -1.69 -9.86
N TYR A 1012 22.76 -1.81 -11.11
CA TYR A 1012 22.31 -3.08 -11.68
C TYR A 1012 23.43 -4.14 -11.67
N ALA A 1013 24.63 -3.78 -12.11
CA ALA A 1013 25.78 -4.68 -12.15
C ALA A 1013 26.19 -5.14 -10.74
N HIS A 1014 26.15 -4.26 -9.74
CA HIS A 1014 26.36 -4.61 -8.34
C HIS A 1014 25.32 -5.61 -7.84
N ARG A 1015 24.02 -5.31 -7.97
CA ARG A 1015 22.97 -6.22 -7.49
C ARG A 1015 22.93 -7.55 -8.27
N ARG A 1016 23.32 -7.55 -9.54
CA ARG A 1016 23.51 -8.77 -10.35
C ARG A 1016 24.63 -9.65 -9.80
N GLN A 1017 25.75 -9.08 -9.35
CA GLN A 1017 26.83 -9.83 -8.72
C GLN A 1017 26.36 -10.46 -7.40
N GLU A 1018 25.68 -9.69 -6.54
CA GLU A 1018 25.07 -10.22 -5.31
C GLU A 1018 24.11 -11.40 -5.59
N VAL A 1019 23.24 -11.28 -6.60
CA VAL A 1019 22.31 -12.35 -6.98
C VAL A 1019 23.03 -13.61 -7.51
N ALA A 1020 24.14 -13.45 -8.23
CA ALA A 1020 24.95 -14.58 -8.69
C ALA A 1020 25.60 -15.33 -7.52
N GLU A 1021 26.10 -14.62 -6.51
CA GLU A 1021 26.68 -15.18 -5.29
C GLU A 1021 25.61 -15.83 -4.40
N GLU A 1022 24.47 -15.16 -4.21
CA GLU A 1022 23.27 -15.70 -3.54
C GLU A 1022 22.80 -17.04 -4.15
N VAL A 1023 22.88 -17.18 -5.48
CA VAL A 1023 22.57 -18.43 -6.19
C VAL A 1023 23.68 -19.48 -5.98
N GLY A 1024 24.94 -19.10 -6.12
CA GLY A 1024 26.09 -20.02 -6.03
C GLY A 1024 26.32 -20.61 -4.63
N ALA A 1025 26.08 -19.86 -3.56
CA ALA A 1025 26.39 -20.25 -2.17
C ALA A 1025 25.51 -21.38 -1.59
N ALA A 1026 24.60 -21.97 -2.37
CA ALA A 1026 23.54 -22.86 -1.87
C ALA A 1026 23.43 -24.22 -2.59
N ALA A 1027 24.51 -24.71 -3.20
CA ALA A 1027 24.58 -26.06 -3.75
C ALA A 1027 25.01 -27.08 -2.67
N PRO A 1028 24.17 -28.06 -2.26
CA PRO A 1028 24.59 -29.15 -1.41
C PRO A 1028 25.50 -30.12 -2.20
N ALA A 1029 26.59 -30.56 -1.59
CA ALA A 1029 27.48 -31.55 -2.20
C ALA A 1029 26.86 -32.96 -2.15
N SER A 1030 26.14 -33.34 -3.21
CA SER A 1030 25.63 -34.71 -3.41
C SER A 1030 26.71 -35.65 -3.98
N PRO A 1031 26.96 -36.84 -3.39
CA PRO A 1031 28.07 -37.70 -3.79
C PRO A 1031 27.71 -38.67 -4.94
N SER A 1032 28.47 -38.59 -6.04
CA SER A 1032 28.43 -39.50 -7.22
C SER A 1032 27.11 -39.46 -8.02
N THR A 1033 27.06 -39.82 -9.31
CA THR A 1033 28.00 -40.54 -10.18
C THR A 1033 28.70 -39.62 -11.20
N GLY A 1034 29.81 -40.08 -11.80
CA GLY A 1034 30.65 -39.22 -12.64
C GLY A 1034 30.97 -39.79 -14.01
N LEU A 1035 31.43 -38.91 -14.92
CA LEU A 1035 32.42 -39.25 -15.95
C LEU A 1035 33.15 -37.98 -16.46
N ARG A 1036 34.50 -38.03 -16.45
CA ARG A 1036 35.48 -37.27 -17.26
C ARG A 1036 35.41 -35.73 -17.37
N ASN A 1037 36.48 -35.13 -16.84
CA ASN A 1037 37.09 -33.82 -17.09
C ASN A 1037 36.71 -33.04 -18.37
N THR A 1038 36.36 -31.76 -18.17
CA THR A 1038 37.06 -30.62 -18.80
C THR A 1038 37.21 -29.49 -17.76
N PRO A 1039 38.30 -28.70 -17.76
CA PRO A 1039 38.45 -27.53 -16.91
C PRO A 1039 37.90 -26.29 -17.63
N SER A 1040 36.62 -25.97 -17.44
CA SER A 1040 36.05 -24.68 -17.88
C SER A 1040 35.91 -23.71 -16.71
N SER A 1041 36.25 -22.44 -16.94
CA SER A 1041 36.09 -21.36 -15.97
C SER A 1041 34.62 -20.92 -15.89
N ALA A 1042 33.79 -21.74 -15.25
CA ALA A 1042 32.37 -21.48 -15.05
C ALA A 1042 32.14 -20.34 -14.04
N VAL A 1043 32.13 -19.10 -14.54
CA VAL A 1043 31.64 -17.92 -13.81
C VAL A 1043 30.19 -18.18 -13.36
N PRO A 1044 29.79 -17.85 -12.12
CA PRO A 1044 28.42 -18.05 -11.66
C PRO A 1044 27.43 -17.28 -12.55
N GLN A 1045 26.52 -18.00 -13.21
CA GLN A 1045 25.56 -17.39 -14.14
C GLN A 1045 24.50 -16.58 -13.38
N ALA A 1046 24.49 -15.26 -13.58
CA ALA A 1046 23.62 -14.31 -12.88
C ALA A 1046 22.14 -14.31 -13.33
N ASN A 1047 21.70 -15.37 -14.01
CA ASN A 1047 20.31 -15.64 -14.42
C ASN A 1047 19.58 -14.41 -15.00
N GLU A 1048 20.22 -13.74 -15.96
CA GLU A 1048 19.70 -12.55 -16.62
C GLU A 1048 18.65 -12.91 -17.69
N ARG A 1049 17.61 -12.09 -17.81
CA ARG A 1049 16.61 -12.14 -18.88
C ARG A 1049 16.26 -10.74 -19.37
N MET A 1050 15.90 -10.63 -20.65
CA MET A 1050 15.23 -9.44 -21.17
C MET A 1050 13.72 -9.63 -20.99
N LEU A 1051 13.03 -8.64 -20.41
CA LEU A 1051 11.60 -8.70 -20.10
C LEU A 1051 10.93 -7.35 -20.35
N PHE A 1052 9.70 -7.35 -20.86
CA PHE A 1052 8.94 -6.12 -21.15
C PHE A 1052 8.25 -5.55 -19.91
N HIS A 1053 8.20 -4.23 -19.82
CA HIS A 1053 7.53 -3.48 -18.76
C HIS A 1053 6.82 -2.22 -19.30
N GLY A 1054 5.50 -2.12 -19.08
CA GLY A 1054 4.70 -0.95 -19.43
C GLY A 1054 4.30 -0.17 -18.18
N SER A 1055 4.47 1.16 -18.18
CA SER A 1055 4.22 2.02 -17.02
C SER A 1055 3.91 3.46 -17.46
N PRO A 1056 3.05 4.21 -16.73
CA PRO A 1056 2.88 5.64 -16.97
C PRO A 1056 4.10 6.48 -16.55
N PHE A 1057 5.07 5.90 -15.83
CA PHE A 1057 6.26 6.60 -15.30
C PHE A 1057 7.55 6.31 -16.08
N ILE A 1058 7.47 5.83 -17.33
CA ILE A 1058 8.62 5.43 -18.16
C ILE A 1058 9.74 6.49 -18.16
N ASN A 1059 9.42 7.78 -18.34
CA ASN A 1059 10.44 8.84 -18.35
C ASN A 1059 11.20 8.97 -17.01
N ALA A 1060 10.53 8.72 -15.88
CA ALA A 1060 11.16 8.72 -14.56
C ALA A 1060 12.02 7.46 -14.35
N ILE A 1061 11.55 6.30 -14.83
CA ILE A 1061 12.30 5.02 -14.76
C ILE A 1061 13.58 5.10 -15.60
N VAL A 1062 13.52 5.66 -16.82
CA VAL A 1062 14.68 5.89 -17.70
C VAL A 1062 15.72 6.83 -17.08
N GLN A 1063 15.29 7.84 -16.32
CA GLN A 1063 16.18 8.82 -15.70
C GLN A 1063 16.74 8.38 -14.33
N LYS A 1064 15.97 7.63 -13.54
CA LYS A 1064 16.22 7.40 -12.09
C LYS A 1064 16.23 5.92 -11.68
N GLY A 1065 15.85 5.02 -12.60
CA GLY A 1065 15.68 3.60 -12.33
C GLY A 1065 14.40 3.29 -11.55
N PHE A 1066 14.25 2.01 -11.20
CA PHE A 1066 13.12 1.51 -10.41
C PHE A 1066 13.31 1.83 -8.91
N ASP A 1067 13.00 3.06 -8.51
CA ASP A 1067 12.91 3.50 -7.11
C ASP A 1067 11.63 2.98 -6.42
N GLU A 1068 11.66 2.78 -5.10
CA GLU A 1068 10.57 2.19 -4.30
C GLU A 1068 9.24 2.93 -4.50
N ARG A 1069 9.30 4.27 -4.62
CA ARG A 1069 8.14 5.14 -4.88
C ARG A 1069 7.46 4.87 -6.24
N HIS A 1070 8.22 4.45 -7.25
CA HIS A 1070 7.67 4.07 -8.55
C HIS A 1070 7.24 2.60 -8.58
N ALA A 1071 7.94 1.72 -7.84
CA ALA A 1071 7.55 0.33 -7.65
C ALA A 1071 6.16 0.20 -7.01
N TYR A 1072 5.85 1.03 -6.01
CA TYR A 1072 4.56 0.98 -5.29
C TYR A 1072 3.34 1.25 -6.18
N ILE A 1073 3.47 2.10 -7.22
CA ILE A 1073 2.38 2.44 -8.14
C ILE A 1073 2.32 1.47 -9.33
N GLY A 1074 3.42 0.80 -9.66
CA GLY A 1074 3.47 -0.26 -10.67
C GLY A 1074 2.75 -1.56 -10.29
N GLY A 1075 2.29 -1.70 -9.04
CA GLY A 1075 1.66 -2.90 -8.51
C GLY A 1075 0.42 -2.63 -7.65
N MET A 1076 -0.75 -2.44 -8.29
CA MET A 1076 -2.03 -2.20 -7.61
C MET A 1076 -2.52 -3.35 -6.69
N PHE A 1077 -1.79 -4.47 -6.59
CA PHE A 1077 -2.11 -5.63 -5.74
C PHE A 1077 -0.93 -6.11 -4.89
N GLY A 1078 -0.24 -5.18 -4.22
CA GLY A 1078 0.56 -5.46 -3.03
C GLY A 1078 1.99 -5.95 -3.26
N ALA A 1079 2.92 -5.00 -3.21
CA ALA A 1079 4.38 -5.20 -3.10
C ALA A 1079 5.05 -6.01 -4.23
N GLY A 1080 5.42 -5.32 -5.31
CA GLY A 1080 6.37 -5.84 -6.30
C GLY A 1080 6.32 -5.13 -7.65
N ILE A 1081 7.42 -5.18 -8.40
CA ILE A 1081 7.53 -4.70 -9.78
C ILE A 1081 7.24 -5.88 -10.71
N TYR A 1082 6.30 -5.69 -11.64
CA TYR A 1082 5.85 -6.75 -12.55
C TYR A 1082 6.57 -6.66 -13.91
N PHE A 1083 7.08 -7.81 -14.36
CA PHE A 1083 7.64 -8.05 -15.68
C PHE A 1083 6.99 -9.29 -16.30
N ALA A 1084 7.01 -9.41 -17.63
CA ALA A 1084 6.47 -10.60 -18.30
C ALA A 1084 7.29 -11.00 -19.53
N GLU A 1085 7.33 -12.30 -19.80
CA GLU A 1085 8.11 -12.90 -20.90
C GLU A 1085 7.48 -12.57 -22.27
N HIS A 1086 6.17 -12.77 -22.42
CA HIS A 1086 5.47 -12.65 -23.71
C HIS A 1086 4.09 -11.98 -23.59
N SER A 1087 3.96 -10.90 -22.81
CA SER A 1087 2.65 -10.33 -22.45
C SER A 1087 2.26 -9.06 -23.22
N SER A 1088 1.14 -9.14 -23.95
CA SER A 1088 0.48 -7.98 -24.55
C SER A 1088 -0.26 -7.08 -23.54
N LYS A 1089 -0.39 -7.48 -22.25
CA LYS A 1089 -0.93 -6.61 -21.18
C LYS A 1089 -0.14 -5.30 -21.04
N SER A 1090 1.16 -5.35 -21.34
CA SER A 1090 2.07 -4.19 -21.32
C SER A 1090 1.54 -2.99 -22.12
N ASN A 1091 0.78 -3.25 -23.19
CA ASN A 1091 0.16 -2.24 -24.05
C ASN A 1091 -1.00 -1.46 -23.38
N GLN A 1092 -1.64 -2.04 -22.35
CA GLN A 1092 -2.78 -1.43 -21.65
C GLN A 1092 -2.31 -0.36 -20.64
N TYR A 1093 -1.15 -0.58 -20.00
CA TYR A 1093 -0.64 0.30 -18.93
C TYR A 1093 -0.06 1.64 -19.40
N VAL A 1094 0.19 1.81 -20.71
CA VAL A 1094 0.77 3.04 -21.27
C VAL A 1094 -0.14 4.26 -21.06
N TYR A 1095 -1.46 4.07 -20.95
CA TYR A 1095 -2.42 5.14 -20.76
C TYR A 1095 -3.56 4.78 -19.80
N GLY A 1096 -3.34 5.01 -18.49
CA GLY A 1096 -4.41 5.10 -17.49
C GLY A 1096 -4.16 4.28 -16.22
N ILE A 1097 -4.07 4.98 -15.08
CA ILE A 1097 -4.15 4.36 -13.75
C ILE A 1097 -5.56 3.74 -13.56
N CYS A 1098 -5.66 2.64 -12.81
CA CYS A 1098 -6.92 1.93 -12.52
C CYS A 1098 -7.71 1.40 -13.75
N GLY A 1099 -7.06 0.69 -14.67
CA GLY A 1099 -7.76 -0.04 -15.76
C GLY A 1099 -8.46 0.88 -16.77
N GLY A 1100 -7.85 2.04 -17.02
CA GLY A 1100 -8.48 3.23 -17.60
C GLY A 1100 -9.14 3.07 -18.97
N THR A 1101 -9.77 4.16 -19.40
CA THR A 1101 -10.54 4.28 -20.64
C THR A 1101 -9.67 4.35 -21.91
N GLY A 1102 -8.45 3.79 -21.90
CA GLY A 1102 -7.51 3.92 -23.01
C GLY A 1102 -6.88 5.31 -23.13
N CYS A 1103 -6.41 5.67 -24.32
CA CYS A 1103 -5.58 6.87 -24.47
C CYS A 1103 -6.33 8.17 -24.07
N PRO A 1104 -5.68 9.16 -23.43
CA PRO A 1104 -6.41 10.27 -22.80
C PRO A 1104 -7.16 11.16 -23.78
N ALA A 1105 -6.63 11.28 -25.02
CA ALA A 1105 -7.21 12.10 -26.08
C ALA A 1105 -8.47 11.48 -26.70
N HIS A 1106 -8.46 10.18 -27.02
CA HIS A 1106 -9.53 9.53 -27.79
C HIS A 1106 -10.41 8.59 -26.96
N LYS A 1107 -10.02 8.26 -25.73
CA LYS A 1107 -10.69 7.32 -24.81
C LYS A 1107 -10.98 5.95 -25.45
N ASP A 1108 -10.02 5.49 -26.26
CA ASP A 1108 -10.00 4.17 -26.90
C ASP A 1108 -8.82 3.34 -26.36
N ARG A 1109 -9.12 2.16 -25.83
CA ARG A 1109 -8.14 1.20 -25.29
C ARG A 1109 -7.17 0.70 -26.36
N SER A 1110 -7.68 0.44 -27.57
CA SER A 1110 -6.89 0.03 -28.73
C SER A 1110 -6.68 1.19 -29.72
N CYS A 1111 -6.60 2.43 -29.25
CA CYS A 1111 -6.30 3.58 -30.11
C CYS A 1111 -5.06 3.31 -30.98
N TYR A 1112 -5.31 3.20 -32.29
CA TYR A 1112 -4.34 2.94 -33.35
C TYR A 1112 -3.62 4.22 -33.83
N ILE A 1113 -4.02 5.39 -33.31
CA ILE A 1113 -3.52 6.70 -33.74
C ILE A 1113 -2.36 7.17 -32.83
N CYS A 1114 -2.55 7.08 -31.50
CA CYS A 1114 -1.55 7.54 -30.54
C CYS A 1114 -0.30 6.65 -30.52
N HIS A 1115 0.87 7.26 -30.53
CA HIS A 1115 2.12 6.61 -30.15
C HIS A 1115 2.06 6.17 -28.68
N ARG A 1116 2.79 5.11 -28.35
CA ARG A 1116 2.90 4.47 -27.04
C ARG A 1116 4.38 4.24 -26.74
N HIS A 1117 4.70 4.18 -25.45
CA HIS A 1117 6.05 3.89 -24.98
C HIS A 1117 6.06 2.57 -24.19
N LEU A 1118 7.10 1.77 -24.38
CA LEU A 1118 7.34 0.51 -23.67
C LEU A 1118 8.82 0.41 -23.30
N LEU A 1119 9.14 -0.24 -22.18
CA LEU A 1119 10.52 -0.55 -21.82
C LEU A 1119 10.81 -2.03 -22.01
N LEU A 1120 11.91 -2.33 -22.70
CA LEU A 1120 12.55 -3.64 -22.64
C LEU A 1120 13.70 -3.55 -21.63
N CYS A 1121 13.58 -4.31 -20.54
CA CYS A 1121 14.47 -4.23 -19.38
C CYS A 1121 15.31 -5.49 -19.26
N ARG A 1122 16.57 -5.35 -18.89
CA ARG A 1122 17.43 -6.44 -18.44
C ARG A 1122 17.17 -6.69 -16.95
N VAL A 1123 16.84 -7.92 -16.58
CA VAL A 1123 16.42 -8.30 -15.22
C VAL A 1123 17.25 -9.48 -14.74
N THR A 1124 17.85 -9.40 -13.55
CA THR A 1124 18.53 -10.55 -12.90
C THR A 1124 17.58 -11.25 -11.93
N LEU A 1125 17.30 -12.53 -12.20
CA LEU A 1125 16.30 -13.31 -11.45
C LEU A 1125 16.97 -14.18 -10.38
N GLY A 1126 16.57 -13.99 -9.12
CA GLY A 1126 17.01 -14.83 -8.02
C GLY A 1126 16.38 -16.23 -8.04
N LYS A 1127 16.49 -16.95 -6.92
CA LYS A 1127 15.84 -18.27 -6.76
C LYS A 1127 14.32 -18.14 -6.83
N SER A 1128 13.74 -18.55 -7.96
CA SER A 1128 12.30 -18.55 -8.20
C SER A 1128 11.56 -19.47 -7.21
N PHE A 1129 10.49 -18.94 -6.60
CA PHE A 1129 9.44 -19.76 -6.00
C PHE A 1129 8.09 -19.54 -6.68
N LEU A 1130 7.27 -20.60 -6.72
CA LEU A 1130 5.95 -20.62 -7.35
C LEU A 1130 4.88 -20.25 -6.33
N GLN A 1131 4.17 -19.14 -6.55
CA GLN A 1131 3.10 -18.68 -5.66
C GLN A 1131 1.74 -18.65 -6.38
N PHE A 1132 0.75 -19.31 -5.77
CA PHE A 1132 -0.57 -19.57 -6.38
C PHE A 1132 -1.65 -18.53 -6.02
N SER A 1133 -1.33 -17.50 -5.22
CA SER A 1133 -2.27 -16.41 -4.89
C SER A 1133 -1.53 -15.12 -4.50
N ALA A 1134 -1.99 -13.98 -5.02
CA ALA A 1134 -1.41 -12.66 -4.82
C ALA A 1134 -1.65 -12.05 -3.42
N MET A 1135 -2.66 -12.54 -2.67
CA MET A 1135 -3.10 -11.90 -1.41
C MET A 1135 -2.20 -12.19 -0.19
N LYS A 1136 -1.00 -12.77 -0.38
CA LYS A 1136 -0.06 -13.13 0.70
C LYS A 1136 1.39 -12.78 0.34
N MET A 1137 1.73 -11.49 0.21
CA MET A 1137 3.10 -11.04 -0.10
C MET A 1137 3.69 -10.01 0.88
N ALA A 1138 2.92 -9.52 1.87
CA ALA A 1138 3.33 -8.41 2.75
C ALA A 1138 4.39 -8.73 3.83
N HIS A 1139 4.83 -9.99 4.00
CA HIS A 1139 5.63 -10.43 5.16
C HIS A 1139 6.76 -11.41 4.82
N ALA A 1140 7.35 -11.31 3.62
CA ALA A 1140 8.53 -12.11 3.27
C ALA A 1140 9.83 -11.46 3.85
N PRO A 1141 10.77 -12.25 4.42
CA PRO A 1141 11.94 -11.71 5.12
C PRO A 1141 13.02 -11.16 4.14
N PRO A 1142 13.85 -10.18 4.52
CA PRO A 1142 14.88 -9.63 3.64
C PRO A 1142 15.89 -10.70 3.18
N GLY A 1143 16.08 -10.85 1.86
CA GLY A 1143 16.96 -11.88 1.28
C GLY A 1143 16.72 -12.07 -0.21
N HIS A 1144 16.07 -13.18 -0.59
CA HIS A 1144 16.09 -13.74 -1.95
C HIS A 1144 14.69 -13.75 -2.60
N HIS A 1145 14.32 -12.72 -3.38
CA HIS A 1145 12.92 -12.54 -3.82
C HIS A 1145 12.73 -12.21 -5.31
N SER A 1146 12.55 -13.28 -6.10
CA SER A 1146 11.93 -13.22 -7.43
C SER A 1146 10.84 -14.29 -7.48
N VAL A 1147 9.60 -13.89 -7.79
CA VAL A 1147 8.43 -14.80 -7.72
C VAL A 1147 7.83 -15.01 -9.10
N MET A 1148 7.56 -16.27 -9.45
CA MET A 1148 6.80 -16.60 -10.64
C MET A 1148 5.32 -16.70 -10.26
N GLY A 1149 4.55 -15.67 -10.63
CA GLY A 1149 3.10 -15.61 -10.42
C GLY A 1149 2.35 -16.31 -11.55
N LYS A 1150 1.19 -16.90 -11.21
CA LYS A 1150 0.18 -17.27 -12.21
C LYS A 1150 -0.58 -16.02 -12.66
N PRO A 1151 -0.86 -15.85 -13.95
CA PRO A 1151 -1.57 -14.68 -14.46
C PRO A 1151 -3.01 -14.61 -13.95
N SER A 1152 -3.51 -13.38 -13.78
CA SER A 1152 -4.90 -13.10 -13.41
C SER A 1152 -5.91 -13.76 -14.36
N GLN A 1153 -7.02 -14.24 -13.82
CA GLN A 1153 -8.10 -14.87 -14.58
C GLN A 1153 -8.61 -13.92 -15.68
N GLY A 1154 -8.68 -14.39 -16.93
CA GLY A 1154 -8.99 -13.58 -18.12
C GLY A 1154 -7.76 -13.00 -18.87
N GLY A 1155 -6.54 -13.19 -18.37
CA GLY A 1155 -5.30 -12.84 -19.08
C GLY A 1155 -4.73 -13.95 -19.97
N LEU A 1156 -3.67 -13.63 -20.71
CA LEU A 1156 -2.84 -14.62 -21.41
C LEU A 1156 -2.19 -15.62 -20.43
N VAL A 1157 -1.98 -16.86 -20.89
CA VAL A 1157 -1.47 -17.98 -20.07
C VAL A 1157 0.07 -17.99 -20.00
N PHE A 1158 0.68 -16.86 -19.60
CA PHE A 1158 2.13 -16.70 -19.50
C PHE A 1158 2.60 -16.37 -18.07
N PRO A 1159 3.86 -16.69 -17.71
CA PRO A 1159 4.43 -16.30 -16.43
C PRO A 1159 4.54 -14.78 -16.28
N GLU A 1160 4.17 -14.28 -15.10
CA GLU A 1160 4.43 -12.92 -14.66
C GLU A 1160 5.49 -12.98 -13.54
N TYR A 1161 6.58 -12.24 -13.70
CA TYR A 1161 7.70 -12.20 -12.75
C TYR A 1161 7.56 -10.99 -11.83
N VAL A 1162 7.60 -11.24 -10.52
CA VAL A 1162 7.55 -10.18 -9.50
C VAL A 1162 8.93 -9.98 -8.90
N VAL A 1163 9.43 -8.74 -8.99
CA VAL A 1163 10.75 -8.31 -8.53
C VAL A 1163 10.59 -7.30 -7.39
N TYR A 1164 11.23 -7.56 -6.24
CA TYR A 1164 11.04 -6.76 -5.03
C TYR A 1164 12.07 -5.64 -4.85
N ARG A 1165 13.29 -5.81 -5.36
CA ARG A 1165 14.32 -4.76 -5.40
C ARG A 1165 14.45 -4.24 -6.82
N GLY A 1166 14.10 -2.98 -7.06
CA GLY A 1166 14.15 -2.40 -8.41
C GLY A 1166 15.54 -2.36 -9.04
N GLU A 1167 16.59 -2.42 -8.24
CA GLU A 1167 17.99 -2.52 -8.70
C GLU A 1167 18.32 -3.89 -9.34
N GLN A 1168 17.43 -4.88 -9.26
CA GLN A 1168 17.49 -6.10 -10.07
C GLN A 1168 17.06 -5.89 -11.54
N ALA A 1169 16.67 -4.67 -11.94
CA ALA A 1169 16.24 -4.36 -13.30
C ALA A 1169 16.89 -3.07 -13.85
N TYR A 1170 17.41 -3.16 -15.07
CA TYR A 1170 17.94 -2.02 -15.85
C TYR A 1170 17.05 -1.78 -17.08
N PRO A 1171 16.48 -0.58 -17.28
CA PRO A 1171 15.78 -0.25 -18.52
C PRO A 1171 16.81 -0.10 -19.63
N GLU A 1172 16.83 -1.00 -20.62
CA GLU A 1172 17.88 -1.04 -21.65
C GLU A 1172 17.45 -0.42 -22.98
N TYR A 1173 16.18 -0.62 -23.38
CA TYR A 1173 15.62 0.01 -24.58
C TYR A 1173 14.28 0.66 -24.26
N LEU A 1174 14.13 1.91 -24.70
CA LEU A 1174 12.88 2.66 -24.75
C LEU A 1174 12.31 2.54 -26.16
N ILE A 1175 11.18 1.86 -26.29
CA ILE A 1175 10.52 1.61 -27.57
C ILE A 1175 9.32 2.55 -27.71
N THR A 1176 9.33 3.37 -28.75
CA THR A 1176 8.20 4.20 -29.19
C THR A 1176 7.51 3.49 -30.35
N TYR A 1177 6.21 3.23 -30.24
CA TYR A 1177 5.48 2.43 -31.22
C TYR A 1177 4.02 2.87 -31.35
N GLN A 1178 3.36 2.44 -32.41
CA GLN A 1178 1.94 2.61 -32.67
C GLN A 1178 1.32 1.23 -32.94
N ILE A 1179 0.02 1.07 -32.68
CA ILE A 1179 -0.67 -0.20 -32.93
C ILE A 1179 -1.27 -0.16 -34.34
N ALA A 1180 -0.94 -1.12 -35.21
CA ALA A 1180 -1.51 -1.20 -36.55
C ALA A 1180 -2.88 -1.92 -36.53
N ARG A 1181 -3.85 -1.41 -37.28
CA ARG A 1181 -5.09 -2.16 -37.55
C ARG A 1181 -4.77 -3.39 -38.41
N PRO A 1182 -5.47 -4.53 -38.23
CA PRO A 1182 -5.53 -5.55 -39.26
C PRO A 1182 -6.03 -4.89 -40.54
N GLN A 1183 -5.37 -5.14 -41.67
CA GLN A 1183 -5.90 -4.75 -42.96
C GLN A 1183 -7.23 -5.50 -43.15
N GLN A 1184 -8.31 -4.76 -43.41
CA GLN A 1184 -9.48 -5.36 -44.03
C GLN A 1184 -9.05 -5.71 -45.46
N GLU A 1185 -9.34 -6.93 -45.91
CA GLU A 1185 -9.15 -7.33 -47.30
C GLU A 1185 -10.16 -6.56 -48.16
N THR A 1186 -9.78 -5.36 -48.59
CA THR A 1186 -10.47 -4.60 -49.63
C THR A 1186 -10.35 -5.39 -50.92
N ASN A 1187 -11.45 -6.00 -51.34
CA ASN A 1187 -11.51 -6.92 -52.47
C ASN A 1187 -11.54 -6.17 -53.82
N GLU A 1188 -10.58 -5.27 -54.00
CA GLU A 1188 -10.34 -4.41 -55.15
C GLU A 1188 -8.85 -4.53 -55.50
N GLY A 1189 -8.50 -4.87 -56.76
CA GLY A 1189 -7.11 -5.06 -57.16
C GLY A 1189 -6.80 -6.22 -58.12
N VAL A 1190 -7.80 -6.86 -58.73
CA VAL A 1190 -7.55 -7.66 -59.95
C VAL A 1190 -7.52 -6.71 -61.16
N GLU A 1191 -6.47 -5.89 -61.26
CA GLU A 1191 -6.09 -5.24 -62.53
C GLU A 1191 -4.61 -4.80 -62.53
N GLU A 1192 -3.87 -5.30 -63.53
CA GLU A 1192 -2.54 -4.88 -64.03
C GLU A 1192 -1.33 -4.72 -63.08
N ARG A 1193 -0.41 -5.72 -63.18
CA ARG A 1193 1.07 -5.68 -63.09
C ARG A 1193 1.75 -5.96 -61.74
#